data_AF-A0A119WL45-F1
#
_entry.id   AF-A0A119WL45-F1
#
_cell.length_a   1.000
_cell.length_b   1.000
_cell.length_c   1.000
_cell.angle_alpha   90.00
_cell.angle_beta   90.00
_cell.angle_gamma   90.00
#
_symmetry.space_group_name_H-M   'P 1'
#
loop_
_entity.id
_entity.type
_entity.pdbx_description
1 polymer ?
#
loop_
_entity_poly.entity_id
_entity_poly.type
_entity_poly.pdbx_seq_one_letter_code
_entity_poly.pdbx_strand_id
1 'polypeptide(L)'
;MQTRFDFGESPTALARQLEHYLDAYPNEARALLGLSAGTAIGVEVLDKALPVRLEQHTHAATLRIGRRDAQRVMAYTRSCNWANGIVLVPTLARLVFAGAFRGLRAGTPRAMRAFAMSRQSDPTRNLGVLWGALNLLSLAGWLTLDRGDEDAEYALTPAGEYVVACVERTRPLFEQLANATSVLQHLHALCHRKRTAADDSVLYAQLARICIAGWPELPAPASDLERRVNGQLRTAMDGLLLGPTWVALDMPVFDKQPDGQYSQTAPGIFDKLDEQPGGVAVGAWMHADPVVLYAAWSLMCKFGMAEIDREKVRLTESGRIHRPIAAPYAGLPASYLRSYALLDELLFGNPDPLDIDSDGHIDRVMNVYASSGAGSGPASQEITTKILRELFDDTPLDRQPAGIADMGCGDGSAVKRLAEYVINSTRRGQHLADYPLLVIGADYNESARGRAAATLSALKDVPGVQVRVIAADISQPDRYDEAVAESGLTVRQPDGSVRPVRLSDLLHTFMFLVHNRRLSIRREEAAEAILERHLRLVDRSSLRAVVDQYYPGLLTVSDQAEYPVALDDIKRAFKVAYSDAEGLVPGYVAAADLIDFLTRWKRHAKHGFLIVEGHSPWAENLCANTQGGPEGWLRTEQLPSVFNWGMHFVSRQFMAPFNEFMLALTLAGLRPGSPIHGRIHPEGFPGLDLLSDYRFFSIANYVADIGMNR
;
A
#
# COMPACT_ATOMS: atom_id res chain seq x y z
N MET A 1 -7.72 22.65 24.04
CA MET A 1 -8.00 21.56 23.08
C MET A 1 -6.96 20.49 23.32
N GLN A 2 -7.34 19.33 23.87
CA GLN A 2 -6.46 18.17 23.86
C GLN A 2 -6.16 17.84 22.39
N THR A 3 -4.88 17.70 22.05
CA THR A 3 -4.50 17.21 20.73
C THR A 3 -5.06 15.80 20.60
N ARG A 4 -5.79 15.52 19.52
CA ARG A 4 -6.29 14.18 19.18
C ARG A 4 -5.16 13.12 19.17
N PHE A 5 -3.92 13.60 19.04
CA PHE A 5 -2.67 12.90 19.28
C PHE A 5 -1.99 13.45 20.54
N ASP A 6 -2.35 12.96 21.71
CA ASP A 6 -1.48 13.11 22.88
C ASP A 6 -0.33 12.09 22.72
N PHE A 7 0.92 12.55 22.79
CA PHE A 7 2.10 11.68 22.72
C PHE A 7 2.36 11.00 24.08
N GLY A 8 1.29 10.63 24.79
CA GLY A 8 1.38 9.97 26.08
C GLY A 8 2.13 8.64 25.96
N GLU A 9 3.36 8.62 26.48
CA GLU A 9 4.20 7.42 26.51
C GLU A 9 3.92 6.53 27.72
N SER A 10 3.04 6.97 28.64
CA SER A 10 2.71 6.19 29.83
C SER A 10 1.83 4.98 29.46
N PRO A 11 1.99 3.83 30.15
CA PRO A 11 1.16 2.65 29.93
C PRO A 11 -0.35 2.94 29.96
N THR A 12 -0.80 3.79 30.89
CA THR A 12 -2.22 4.19 31.02
C THR A 12 -2.69 5.08 29.86
N ALA A 13 -1.83 5.92 29.30
CA ALA A 13 -2.18 6.71 28.12
C ALA A 13 -2.28 5.80 26.89
N LEU A 14 -1.31 4.90 26.69
CA LEU A 14 -1.31 3.94 25.59
C LEU A 14 -2.51 2.98 25.66
N ALA A 15 -2.86 2.48 26.86
CA ALA A 15 -4.03 1.62 27.05
C ALA A 15 -5.31 2.30 26.55
N ARG A 16 -5.57 3.54 27.00
CA ARG A 16 -6.73 4.33 26.55
C ARG A 16 -6.73 4.57 25.04
N GLN A 17 -5.57 4.82 24.45
CA GLN A 17 -5.45 5.00 22.99
C GLN A 17 -5.81 3.72 22.23
N LEU A 18 -5.37 2.57 22.72
CA LEU A 18 -5.71 1.27 22.12
C LEU A 18 -7.17 0.90 22.35
N GLU A 19 -7.77 1.23 23.50
CA GLU A 19 -9.21 1.07 23.71
C GLU A 19 -10.02 1.89 22.70
N HIS A 20 -9.68 3.18 22.52
CA HIS A 20 -10.30 4.00 21.47
C HIS A 20 -10.07 3.46 20.06
N TYR A 21 -8.92 2.81 19.82
CA TYR A 21 -8.66 2.16 18.55
C TYR A 21 -9.62 0.98 18.34
N LEU A 22 -9.81 0.11 19.33
CA LEU A 22 -10.71 -1.04 19.24
C LEU A 22 -12.20 -0.63 19.17
N ASP A 23 -12.56 0.47 19.83
CA ASP A 23 -13.94 0.98 19.86
C ASP A 23 -14.39 1.64 18.55
N ALA A 24 -13.48 1.93 17.61
CA ALA A 24 -13.85 2.39 16.27
C ALA A 24 -14.58 1.31 15.44
N TYR A 25 -14.47 0.04 15.82
CA TYR A 25 -15.08 -1.10 15.14
C TYR A 25 -15.44 -2.20 16.16
N PRO A 26 -16.37 -1.91 17.08
CA PRO A 26 -16.52 -2.69 18.29
C PRO A 26 -16.93 -4.15 18.02
N ASN A 27 -17.79 -4.39 17.03
CA ASN A 27 -18.26 -5.73 16.71
C ASN A 27 -17.16 -6.54 16.02
N GLU A 28 -16.45 -5.92 15.09
CA GLU A 28 -15.40 -6.56 14.33
C GLU A 28 -14.17 -6.86 15.20
N ALA A 29 -13.81 -5.96 16.12
CA ALA A 29 -12.75 -6.19 17.10
C ALA A 29 -13.04 -7.43 17.98
N ARG A 30 -14.29 -7.59 18.42
CA ARG A 30 -14.74 -8.76 19.19
C ARG A 30 -14.68 -10.04 18.36
N ALA A 31 -15.14 -9.99 17.11
CA ALA A 31 -15.09 -11.13 16.21
C ALA A 31 -13.64 -11.60 15.97
N LEU A 32 -12.71 -10.67 15.72
CA LEU A 32 -11.27 -10.97 15.56
C LEU A 32 -10.63 -11.59 16.82
N LEU A 33 -11.15 -11.25 18.00
CA LEU A 33 -10.70 -11.80 19.28
C LEU A 33 -11.44 -13.09 19.69
N GLY A 34 -12.41 -13.56 18.89
CA GLY A 34 -13.24 -14.72 19.24
C GLY A 34 -14.17 -14.48 20.44
N LEU A 35 -14.61 -13.23 20.64
CA LEU A 35 -15.50 -12.82 21.73
C LEU A 35 -16.95 -12.67 21.24
N SER A 36 -17.91 -12.88 22.14
CA SER A 36 -19.33 -12.60 21.87
C SER A 36 -19.60 -11.12 21.68
N ALA A 37 -20.64 -10.79 20.90
CA ALA A 37 -21.10 -9.40 20.75
C ALA A 37 -21.44 -8.79 22.13
N GLY A 38 -21.05 -7.54 22.35
CA GLY A 38 -21.30 -6.81 23.60
C GLY A 38 -20.31 -7.07 24.75
N THR A 39 -19.41 -8.05 24.65
CA THR A 39 -18.37 -8.28 25.69
C THR A 39 -17.51 -7.02 25.88
N ALA A 40 -17.33 -6.53 27.10
CA ALA A 40 -16.44 -5.37 27.34
C ALA A 40 -14.97 -5.77 27.10
N ILE A 41 -14.21 -4.93 26.39
CA ILE A 41 -12.79 -5.13 26.14
C ILE A 41 -12.02 -4.01 26.85
N GLY A 42 -11.12 -4.37 27.77
CA GLY A 42 -10.12 -3.45 28.32
C GLY A 42 -8.73 -3.73 27.76
N VAL A 43 -7.83 -2.76 27.83
CA VAL A 43 -6.43 -2.93 27.43
C VAL A 43 -5.50 -2.71 28.62
N GLU A 44 -4.57 -3.66 28.82
CA GLU A 44 -3.50 -3.53 29.82
C GLU A 44 -2.15 -3.46 29.11
N VAL A 45 -1.45 -2.33 29.27
CA VAL A 45 -0.11 -2.13 28.72
C VAL A 45 0.94 -2.43 29.79
N LEU A 46 1.86 -3.33 29.47
CA LEU A 46 2.89 -3.81 30.40
C LEU A 46 4.28 -3.32 29.96
N ASP A 47 5.14 -2.97 30.92
CA ASP A 47 6.48 -2.43 30.60
C ASP A 47 7.44 -3.44 29.99
N LYS A 48 7.18 -4.73 30.23
CA LYS A 48 8.01 -5.82 29.70
C LYS A 48 7.51 -6.23 28.31
N ALA A 49 8.44 -6.66 27.45
CA ALA A 49 8.10 -7.28 26.18
C ALA A 49 7.36 -8.60 26.43
N LEU A 50 6.13 -8.70 25.91
CA LEU A 50 5.26 -9.86 26.02
C LEU A 50 4.46 -10.01 24.73
N PRO A 51 4.21 -11.24 24.24
CA PRO A 51 3.27 -11.48 23.15
C PRO A 51 1.90 -10.91 23.51
N VAL A 52 1.17 -10.42 22.50
CA VAL A 52 -0.21 -9.97 22.70
C VAL A 52 -1.06 -11.16 23.14
N ARG A 53 -1.79 -11.02 24.23
CA ARG A 53 -2.63 -12.10 24.80
C ARG A 53 -3.97 -11.57 25.25
N LEU A 54 -5.00 -12.38 25.04
CA LEU A 54 -6.34 -12.13 25.51
C LEU A 54 -6.60 -12.95 26.78
N GLU A 55 -7.03 -12.28 27.85
CA GLU A 55 -7.56 -12.92 29.05
C GLU A 55 -9.07 -12.74 29.09
N GLN A 56 -9.82 -13.84 29.17
CA GLN A 56 -11.28 -13.82 29.21
C GLN A 56 -11.80 -13.99 30.63
N HIS A 57 -12.79 -13.18 30.99
CA HIS A 57 -13.58 -13.27 32.20
C HIS A 57 -15.06 -13.46 31.82
N THR A 58 -15.92 -13.82 32.79
CA THR A 58 -17.33 -14.19 32.53
C THR A 58 -18.11 -13.19 31.67
N HIS A 59 -17.82 -11.88 31.78
CA HIS A 59 -18.50 -10.81 31.02
C HIS A 59 -17.56 -9.76 30.41
N ALA A 60 -16.25 -9.98 30.46
CA ALA A 60 -15.25 -9.01 30.01
C ALA A 60 -14.01 -9.73 29.49
N ALA A 61 -13.20 -9.05 28.69
CA ALA A 61 -11.89 -9.54 28.30
C ALA A 61 -10.85 -8.42 28.42
N THR A 62 -9.63 -8.81 28.76
CA THR A 62 -8.48 -7.90 28.87
C THR A 62 -7.45 -8.27 27.82
N LEU A 63 -7.10 -7.34 26.93
CA LEU A 63 -6.02 -7.49 25.98
C LEU A 63 -4.71 -6.98 26.61
N ARG A 64 -3.78 -7.88 26.88
CA ARG A 64 -2.45 -7.56 27.40
C ARG A 64 -1.46 -7.38 26.26
N ILE A 65 -0.73 -6.26 26.28
CA ILE A 65 0.25 -5.90 25.26
C ILE A 65 1.49 -5.25 25.89
N GLY A 66 2.68 -5.55 25.38
CA GLY A 66 3.91 -4.88 25.81
C GLY A 66 3.95 -3.42 25.35
N ARG A 67 4.55 -2.53 26.15
CA ARG A 67 4.62 -1.07 25.89
C ARG A 67 5.17 -0.75 24.50
N ARG A 68 6.23 -1.44 24.08
CA ARG A 68 6.84 -1.26 22.75
C ARG A 68 5.88 -1.62 21.62
N ASP A 69 5.13 -2.71 21.75
CA ASP A 69 4.16 -3.14 20.73
C ASP A 69 2.93 -2.22 20.71
N ALA A 70 2.46 -1.77 21.87
CA ALA A 70 1.43 -0.75 21.98
C ALA A 70 1.85 0.55 21.27
N GLN A 71 3.07 1.01 21.50
CA GLN A 71 3.64 2.17 20.80
C GLN A 71 3.74 1.92 19.29
N ARG A 72 4.12 0.71 18.85
CA ARG A 72 4.16 0.37 17.41
C ARG A 72 2.79 0.42 16.75
N VAL A 73 1.73 -0.07 17.41
CA VAL A 73 0.35 0.03 16.91
C VAL A 73 -0.06 1.49 16.73
N MET A 74 0.24 2.35 17.72
CA MET A 74 -0.08 3.77 17.63
C MET A 74 0.80 4.49 16.60
N ALA A 75 2.07 4.13 16.48
CA ALA A 75 2.98 4.67 15.48
C ALA A 75 2.47 4.37 14.07
N TYR A 76 2.01 3.14 13.82
CA TYR A 76 1.39 2.77 12.55
C TYR A 76 0.22 3.68 12.18
N THR A 77 -0.73 3.80 13.10
CA THR A 77 -1.95 4.58 12.92
C THR A 77 -1.60 6.04 12.62
N ARG A 78 -0.68 6.64 13.39
CA ARG A 78 -0.21 8.02 13.18
C ARG A 78 0.50 8.20 11.85
N SER A 79 1.41 7.30 11.51
CA SER A 79 2.15 7.32 10.25
C SER A 79 1.23 7.23 9.04
N CYS A 80 0.17 6.41 9.09
CA CYS A 80 -0.85 6.38 8.03
C CYS A 80 -1.55 7.73 7.89
N ASN A 81 -1.96 8.36 8.99
CA ASN A 81 -2.61 9.66 8.94
C ASN A 81 -1.69 10.77 8.41
N TRP A 82 -0.40 10.75 8.77
CA TRP A 82 0.56 11.68 8.20
C TRP A 82 0.75 11.45 6.70
N ALA A 83 0.89 10.19 6.27
CA ALA A 83 1.00 9.82 4.87
C ALA A 83 -0.25 10.22 4.05
N ASN A 84 -1.45 10.10 4.63
CA ASN A 84 -2.70 10.54 4.01
C ASN A 84 -2.66 12.02 3.62
N GLY A 85 -2.03 12.86 4.45
CA GLY A 85 -1.88 14.30 4.20
C GLY A 85 -1.23 14.65 2.88
N ILE A 86 -0.23 13.86 2.45
CA ILE A 86 0.56 14.06 1.23
C ILE A 86 -0.33 14.04 -0.02
N VAL A 87 -1.35 13.17 -0.03
CA VAL A 87 -2.25 13.00 -1.18
C VAL A 87 -3.57 13.75 -1.01
N LEU A 88 -4.07 13.83 0.23
CA LEU A 88 -5.43 14.27 0.52
C LEU A 88 -5.55 15.80 0.47
N VAL A 89 -4.60 16.51 1.06
CA VAL A 89 -4.60 17.99 1.11
C VAL A 89 -4.52 18.61 -0.28
N PRO A 90 -3.55 18.26 -1.15
CA PRO A 90 -3.52 18.82 -2.50
C PRO A 90 -4.75 18.43 -3.30
N THR A 91 -5.21 17.17 -3.25
CA THR A 91 -6.41 16.73 -4.01
C THR A 91 -7.66 17.52 -3.63
N LEU A 92 -7.92 17.64 -2.32
CA LEU A 92 -9.04 18.42 -1.81
C LEU A 92 -8.98 19.86 -2.29
N ALA A 93 -7.85 20.54 -2.09
CA ALA A 93 -7.68 21.94 -2.42
C ALA A 93 -7.87 22.20 -3.93
N ARG A 94 -7.26 21.36 -4.79
CA ARG A 94 -7.38 21.47 -6.25
C ARG A 94 -8.82 21.28 -6.73
N LEU A 95 -9.54 20.27 -6.22
CA LEU A 95 -10.95 20.07 -6.57
C LEU A 95 -11.86 21.21 -6.10
N VAL A 96 -11.66 21.72 -4.87
CA VAL A 96 -12.39 22.90 -4.37
C VAL A 96 -12.13 24.11 -5.27
N PHE A 97 -10.87 24.39 -5.62
CA PHE A 97 -10.51 25.54 -6.45
C PHE A 97 -10.99 25.42 -7.89
N ALA A 98 -11.07 24.20 -8.43
CA ALA A 98 -11.67 23.92 -9.72
C ALA A 98 -13.21 24.08 -9.73
N GLY A 99 -13.83 24.25 -8.56
CA GLY A 99 -15.27 24.45 -8.42
C GLY A 99 -16.08 23.16 -8.38
N ALA A 100 -15.43 22.01 -8.13
CA ALA A 100 -16.08 20.69 -8.06
C ALA A 100 -17.29 20.67 -7.12
N PHE A 101 -17.26 21.48 -6.06
CA PHE A 101 -18.29 21.51 -5.01
C PHE A 101 -19.11 22.80 -4.98
N ARG A 102 -18.89 23.73 -5.93
CA ARG A 102 -19.55 25.04 -5.94
C ARG A 102 -21.07 24.88 -5.93
N GLY A 103 -21.73 25.41 -4.89
CA GLY A 103 -23.18 25.37 -4.74
C GLY A 103 -23.78 24.00 -4.37
N LEU A 104 -22.95 23.01 -4.03
CA LEU A 104 -23.44 21.73 -3.50
C LEU A 104 -23.71 21.82 -2.00
N ARG A 105 -24.78 21.17 -1.58
CA ARG A 105 -25.07 20.84 -0.17
C ARG A 105 -24.80 19.37 0.08
N ALA A 106 -24.62 18.99 1.34
CA ALA A 106 -24.54 17.57 1.70
C ALA A 106 -25.73 16.77 1.11
N GLY A 107 -25.43 15.62 0.51
CA GLY A 107 -26.40 14.72 -0.13
C GLY A 107 -26.91 15.17 -1.51
N THR A 108 -26.52 16.35 -2.02
CA THR A 108 -26.91 16.77 -3.37
C THR A 108 -25.97 16.14 -4.41
N PRO A 109 -26.46 15.26 -5.31
CA PRO A 109 -25.63 14.61 -6.31
C PRO A 109 -25.18 15.57 -7.41
N ARG A 110 -24.03 15.27 -8.01
CA ARG A 110 -23.49 15.93 -9.20
C ARG A 110 -22.84 14.89 -10.09
N ALA A 111 -23.22 14.91 -11.37
CA ALA A 111 -22.57 14.08 -12.39
C ALA A 111 -21.10 14.50 -12.58
N MET A 112 -20.19 13.52 -12.44
CA MET A 112 -18.75 13.69 -12.61
C MET A 112 -18.42 14.20 -14.01
N ARG A 113 -18.97 13.56 -15.05
CA ARG A 113 -18.75 13.95 -16.45
C ARG A 113 -19.20 15.39 -16.72
N ALA A 114 -20.35 15.80 -16.20
CA ALA A 114 -20.85 17.16 -16.38
C ALA A 114 -19.92 18.20 -15.74
N PHE A 115 -19.37 17.90 -14.55
CA PHE A 115 -18.33 18.73 -13.96
C PHE A 115 -17.06 18.77 -14.82
N ALA A 116 -16.58 17.62 -15.29
CA ALA A 116 -15.38 17.53 -16.12
C ALA A 116 -15.53 18.35 -17.43
N MET A 117 -16.69 18.28 -18.08
CA MET A 117 -17.02 19.07 -19.29
C MET A 117 -17.03 20.57 -19.06
N SER A 118 -17.24 21.03 -17.82
CA SER A 118 -17.13 22.46 -17.46
C SER A 118 -15.68 22.96 -17.40
N ARG A 119 -14.70 22.04 -17.43
CA ARG A 119 -13.25 22.31 -17.32
C ARG A 119 -12.50 22.06 -18.62
N GLN A 120 -12.87 21.01 -19.36
CA GLN A 120 -12.28 20.60 -20.63
C GLN A 120 -13.37 20.13 -21.58
N SER A 121 -13.30 20.48 -22.87
CA SER A 121 -14.33 20.13 -23.87
C SER A 121 -14.47 18.63 -24.12
N ASP A 122 -13.37 17.89 -24.06
CA ASP A 122 -13.32 16.44 -24.15
C ASP A 122 -12.56 15.85 -22.95
N PRO A 123 -13.24 15.59 -21.82
CA PRO A 123 -12.59 15.12 -20.60
C PRO A 123 -12.34 13.60 -20.58
N THR A 124 -12.62 12.87 -21.67
CA THR A 124 -12.67 11.39 -21.68
C THR A 124 -11.43 10.75 -21.06
N ARG A 125 -10.24 11.21 -21.46
CA ARG A 125 -8.97 10.68 -20.95
C ARG A 125 -8.69 11.05 -19.48
N ASN A 126 -9.35 12.06 -18.94
CA ASN A 126 -9.18 12.52 -17.55
C ASN A 126 -10.20 11.88 -16.59
N LEU A 127 -11.28 11.26 -17.08
CA LEU A 127 -12.36 10.75 -16.24
C LEU A 127 -11.89 9.70 -15.23
N GLY A 128 -10.96 8.83 -15.60
CA GLY A 128 -10.39 7.84 -14.68
C GLY A 128 -9.62 8.49 -13.52
N VAL A 129 -8.78 9.48 -13.82
CA VAL A 129 -8.01 10.23 -12.79
C VAL A 129 -8.94 11.06 -11.90
N LEU A 130 -9.95 11.71 -12.50
CA LEU A 130 -10.96 12.47 -11.76
C LEU A 130 -11.79 11.57 -10.84
N TRP A 131 -12.23 10.41 -11.32
CA TRP A 131 -12.91 9.40 -10.52
C TRP A 131 -12.02 8.96 -9.36
N GLY A 132 -10.74 8.70 -9.62
CA GLY A 132 -9.74 8.37 -8.61
C GLY A 132 -9.60 9.45 -7.52
N ALA A 133 -9.57 10.72 -7.90
CA ALA A 133 -9.50 11.85 -6.99
C ALA A 133 -10.79 12.00 -6.13
N LEU A 134 -11.97 11.77 -6.71
CA LEU A 134 -13.24 11.78 -5.98
C LEU A 134 -13.35 10.57 -5.02
N ASN A 135 -12.87 9.40 -5.44
CA ASN A 135 -12.81 8.21 -4.59
C ASN A 135 -11.83 8.43 -3.42
N LEU A 136 -10.72 9.14 -3.62
CA LEU A 136 -9.81 9.53 -2.52
C LEU A 136 -10.54 10.32 -1.43
N LEU A 137 -11.36 11.31 -1.81
CA LEU A 137 -12.16 12.08 -0.84
C LEU A 137 -13.29 11.23 -0.23
N SER A 138 -13.80 10.24 -0.96
CA SER A 138 -14.76 9.27 -0.43
C SER A 138 -14.12 8.37 0.62
N LEU A 139 -12.89 7.89 0.40
CA LEU A 139 -12.10 7.13 1.38
C LEU A 139 -11.79 7.96 2.65
N ALA A 140 -11.76 9.29 2.55
CA ALA A 140 -11.64 10.17 3.71
C ALA A 140 -12.99 10.39 4.45
N GLY A 141 -14.10 9.91 3.90
CA GLY A 141 -15.46 10.09 4.42
C GLY A 141 -16.10 11.43 4.04
N TRP A 142 -15.54 12.16 3.08
CA TRP A 142 -15.97 13.50 2.71
C TRP A 142 -16.92 13.52 1.51
N LEU A 143 -16.91 12.48 0.69
CA LEU A 143 -17.83 12.29 -0.43
C LEU A 143 -18.51 10.94 -0.38
N THR A 144 -19.66 10.84 -1.04
CA THR A 144 -20.19 9.58 -1.56
C THR A 144 -20.01 9.55 -3.08
N LEU A 145 -19.74 8.37 -3.62
CA LEU A 145 -19.57 8.10 -5.05
C LEU A 145 -20.38 6.83 -5.36
N ASP A 146 -21.33 6.91 -6.28
CA ASP A 146 -22.38 5.87 -6.40
C ASP A 146 -21.97 4.67 -7.25
N ARG A 147 -21.06 4.86 -8.22
CA ARG A 147 -20.61 3.82 -9.16
C ARG A 147 -19.19 4.03 -9.67
N GLY A 148 -18.66 2.98 -10.31
CA GLY A 148 -17.31 2.91 -10.87
C GLY A 148 -17.24 3.00 -12.39
N ASP A 149 -17.93 3.98 -12.98
CA ASP A 149 -17.96 4.20 -14.43
C ASP A 149 -17.97 5.70 -14.77
N GLU A 150 -18.06 6.02 -16.06
CA GLU A 150 -18.01 7.40 -16.55
C GLU A 150 -19.28 8.22 -16.22
N ASP A 151 -20.35 7.55 -15.81
CA ASP A 151 -21.63 8.17 -15.44
C ASP A 151 -21.74 8.39 -13.93
N ALA A 152 -20.65 8.21 -13.20
CA ALA A 152 -20.62 8.37 -11.75
C ALA A 152 -21.11 9.73 -11.26
N GLU A 153 -21.91 9.69 -10.19
CA GLU A 153 -22.35 10.86 -9.45
C GLU A 153 -21.69 10.91 -8.08
N TYR A 154 -21.30 12.11 -7.67
CA TYR A 154 -20.75 12.35 -6.35
C TYR A 154 -21.57 13.36 -5.55
N ALA A 155 -21.60 13.20 -4.23
CA ALA A 155 -22.24 14.14 -3.32
C ALA A 155 -21.34 14.40 -2.11
N LEU A 156 -21.44 15.59 -1.53
CA LEU A 156 -20.79 15.89 -0.25
C LEU A 156 -21.47 15.09 0.87
N THR A 157 -20.69 14.53 1.79
CA THR A 157 -21.22 14.16 3.11
C THR A 157 -21.33 15.42 3.98
N PRO A 158 -22.03 15.38 5.14
CA PRO A 158 -21.99 16.49 6.10
C PRO A 158 -20.57 16.85 6.55
N ALA A 159 -19.68 15.84 6.66
CA ALA A 159 -18.26 16.05 6.91
C ALA A 159 -17.58 16.79 5.75
N GLY A 160 -17.85 16.37 4.52
CA GLY A 160 -17.32 17.02 3.31
C GLY A 160 -17.75 18.47 3.15
N GLU A 161 -19.02 18.80 3.43
CA GLU A 161 -19.51 20.18 3.36
C GLU A 161 -18.72 21.10 4.32
N TYR A 162 -18.45 20.63 5.53
CA TYR A 162 -17.60 21.36 6.49
C TYR A 162 -16.15 21.51 6.00
N VAL A 163 -15.55 20.46 5.45
CA VAL A 163 -14.17 20.48 4.94
C VAL A 163 -14.03 21.44 3.76
N VAL A 164 -14.98 21.41 2.82
CA VAL A 164 -15.01 22.36 1.70
C VAL A 164 -15.13 23.79 2.21
N ALA A 165 -16.01 24.06 3.18
CA ALA A 165 -16.15 25.39 3.78
C ALA A 165 -14.86 25.86 4.49
N CYS A 166 -14.08 24.94 5.09
CA CYS A 166 -12.76 25.26 5.62
C CYS A 166 -11.84 25.76 4.51
N VAL A 167 -11.72 25.01 3.41
CA VAL A 167 -10.85 25.36 2.28
C VAL A 167 -11.26 26.68 1.62
N GLU A 168 -12.56 26.91 1.43
CA GLU A 168 -13.06 28.14 0.82
C GLU A 168 -12.78 29.38 1.68
N ARG A 169 -12.96 29.28 3.01
CA ARG A 169 -12.76 30.41 3.93
C ARG A 169 -11.29 30.72 4.20
N THR A 170 -10.41 29.71 4.14
CA THR A 170 -8.95 29.88 4.31
C THR A 170 -8.18 29.61 3.01
N ARG A 171 -8.79 29.98 1.87
CA ARG A 171 -8.25 29.75 0.52
C ARG A 171 -6.75 30.05 0.36
N PRO A 172 -6.20 31.21 0.83
CA PRO A 172 -4.77 31.49 0.66
C PRO A 172 -3.84 30.44 1.30
N LEU A 173 -4.23 29.88 2.45
CA LEU A 173 -3.46 28.84 3.12
C LEU A 173 -3.50 27.54 2.31
N PHE A 174 -4.68 27.09 1.90
CA PHE A 174 -4.82 25.85 1.14
C PHE A 174 -4.19 25.94 -0.25
N GLU A 175 -4.15 27.13 -0.84
CA GLU A 175 -3.39 27.38 -2.07
C GLU A 175 -1.88 27.22 -1.85
N GLN A 176 -1.34 27.77 -0.76
CA GLN A 176 0.06 27.55 -0.39
C GLN A 176 0.36 26.06 -0.14
N LEU A 177 -0.52 25.34 0.57
CA LEU A 177 -0.35 23.91 0.84
C LEU A 177 -0.43 23.06 -0.44
N ALA A 178 -1.39 23.33 -1.31
CA ALA A 178 -1.53 22.61 -2.58
C ALA A 178 -0.38 22.88 -3.55
N ASN A 179 0.24 24.06 -3.47
CA ASN A 179 1.42 24.42 -4.27
C ASN A 179 2.73 23.91 -3.64
N ALA A 180 2.75 23.65 -2.33
CA ALA A 180 3.95 23.17 -1.63
C ALA A 180 4.47 21.83 -2.17
N THR A 181 3.63 21.03 -2.83
CA THR A 181 4.02 19.77 -3.48
C THR A 181 5.20 19.95 -4.45
N SER A 182 5.30 21.11 -5.12
CA SER A 182 6.40 21.43 -6.03
C SER A 182 7.77 21.56 -5.35
N VAL A 183 7.77 21.99 -4.08
CA VAL A 183 8.97 22.09 -3.23
C VAL A 183 9.20 20.79 -2.47
N LEU A 184 8.14 20.19 -1.92
CA LEU A 184 8.23 19.00 -1.07
C LEU A 184 8.77 17.79 -1.83
N GLN A 185 8.50 17.65 -3.13
CA GLN A 185 9.12 16.61 -3.98
C GLN A 185 10.66 16.67 -4.00
N HIS A 186 11.25 17.82 -3.66
CA HIS A 186 12.69 18.04 -3.65
C HIS A 186 13.28 18.14 -2.24
N LEU A 187 12.48 17.91 -1.18
CA LEU A 187 12.90 18.17 0.20
C LEU A 187 14.12 17.35 0.62
N HIS A 188 14.22 16.08 0.21
CA HIS A 188 15.40 15.24 0.44
C HIS A 188 16.64 15.85 -0.22
N ALA A 189 16.55 16.22 -1.50
CA ALA A 189 17.66 16.81 -2.24
C ALA A 189 18.09 18.17 -1.68
N LEU A 190 17.15 19.01 -1.23
CA LEU A 190 17.43 20.27 -0.55
C LEU A 190 18.13 20.02 0.80
N CYS A 191 17.58 19.10 1.61
CA CYS A 191 18.12 18.75 2.92
C CYS A 191 19.59 18.32 2.83
N HIS A 192 19.97 17.55 1.80
CA HIS A 192 21.34 17.06 1.56
C HIS A 192 22.19 17.91 0.62
N ARG A 193 21.75 19.14 0.26
CA ARG A 193 22.41 20.05 -0.69
C ARG A 193 22.74 19.43 -2.06
N LYS A 194 21.99 18.40 -2.48
CA LYS A 194 21.99 17.88 -3.85
C LYS A 194 21.22 18.79 -4.80
N ARG A 195 20.40 19.69 -4.25
CA ARG A 195 19.76 20.81 -4.92
C ARG A 195 19.97 22.07 -4.09
N THR A 196 20.27 23.19 -4.75
CA THR A 196 20.36 24.51 -4.11
C THR A 196 19.29 25.43 -4.68
N ALA A 197 18.24 25.68 -3.90
CA ALA A 197 17.18 26.62 -4.23
C ALA A 197 16.71 27.32 -2.96
N ALA A 198 17.27 28.51 -2.68
CA ALA A 198 17.06 29.21 -1.42
C ALA A 198 15.59 29.54 -1.16
N ASP A 199 14.84 29.90 -2.20
CA ASP A 199 13.40 30.21 -2.10
C ASP A 199 12.60 28.97 -1.69
N ASP A 200 12.93 27.79 -2.23
CA ASP A 200 12.31 26.51 -1.86
C ASP A 200 12.58 26.19 -0.37
N SER A 201 13.83 26.35 0.08
CA SER A 201 14.23 26.15 1.49
C SER A 201 13.48 27.11 2.43
N VAL A 202 13.34 28.39 2.05
CA VAL A 202 12.61 29.41 2.82
C VAL A 202 11.12 29.10 2.88
N LEU A 203 10.50 28.68 1.77
CA LEU A 203 9.09 28.33 1.71
C LEU A 203 8.77 27.14 2.63
N TYR A 204 9.58 26.08 2.58
CA TYR A 204 9.43 24.95 3.50
C TYR A 204 9.56 25.40 4.97
N ALA A 205 10.57 26.22 5.30
CA ALA A 205 10.74 26.75 6.65
C ALA A 205 9.58 27.66 7.10
N GLN A 206 8.97 28.42 6.18
CA GLN A 206 7.78 29.21 6.48
C GLN A 206 6.58 28.31 6.80
N LEU A 207 6.30 27.29 5.99
CA LEU A 207 5.21 26.36 6.22
C LEU A 207 5.40 25.58 7.53
N ALA A 208 6.63 25.12 7.82
CA ALA A 208 6.97 24.47 9.08
C ALA A 208 6.70 25.40 10.28
N ARG A 209 7.06 26.69 10.21
CA ARG A 209 6.76 27.66 11.27
C ARG A 209 5.25 27.83 11.49
N ILE A 210 4.45 27.87 10.43
CA ILE A 210 2.98 27.96 10.53
C ILE A 210 2.43 26.71 11.23
N CYS A 211 2.87 25.51 10.81
CA CYS A 211 2.46 24.26 11.46
C CYS A 211 2.83 24.23 12.95
N ILE A 212 4.07 24.63 13.30
CA ILE A 212 4.56 24.65 14.69
C ILE A 212 3.75 25.62 15.56
N ALA A 213 3.47 26.82 15.05
CA ALA A 213 2.63 27.82 15.72
C ALA A 213 1.17 27.35 15.86
N GLY A 214 0.75 26.41 15.02
CA GLY A 214 -0.61 25.93 14.87
C GLY A 214 -1.27 26.56 13.66
N TRP A 215 -1.94 25.73 12.85
CA TRP A 215 -2.64 26.21 11.65
C TRP A 215 -3.65 27.32 11.99
N PRO A 216 -3.79 28.34 11.12
CA PRO A 216 -4.77 29.42 11.26
C PRO A 216 -6.17 28.94 11.62
N GLU A 217 -6.99 29.86 12.12
CA GLU A 217 -8.34 29.55 12.58
C GLU A 217 -9.22 29.11 11.40
N LEU A 218 -9.40 27.79 11.29
CA LEU A 218 -10.43 27.17 10.47
C LEU A 218 -11.81 27.46 11.09
N PRO A 219 -12.90 27.42 10.30
CA PRO A 219 -14.27 27.58 10.81
C PRO A 219 -14.52 26.82 12.11
N ALA A 220 -15.02 27.51 13.14
CA ALA A 220 -15.28 26.90 14.44
C ALA A 220 -16.29 25.74 14.29
N PRO A 221 -15.97 24.54 14.77
CA PRO A 221 -16.85 23.39 14.62
C PRO A 221 -18.09 23.51 15.52
N ALA A 222 -19.28 23.38 14.94
CA ALA A 222 -20.57 23.50 15.61
C ALA A 222 -21.10 22.16 16.16
N SER A 223 -20.58 21.02 15.70
CA SER A 223 -21.03 19.68 16.08
C SER A 223 -19.85 18.75 16.44
N ASP A 224 -20.15 17.58 17.01
CA ASP A 224 -19.13 16.55 17.27
C ASP A 224 -18.51 16.00 15.98
N LEU A 225 -19.32 15.87 14.92
CA LEU A 225 -18.84 15.49 13.60
C LEU A 225 -17.84 16.51 13.07
N GLU A 226 -18.19 17.80 13.12
CA GLU A 226 -17.30 18.87 12.65
C GLU A 226 -16.02 18.95 13.49
N ARG A 227 -16.10 18.76 14.82
CA ARG A 227 -14.91 18.69 15.68
C ARG A 227 -13.98 17.56 15.26
N ARG A 228 -14.54 16.38 15.02
CA ARG A 228 -13.77 15.20 14.58
C ARG A 228 -13.09 15.46 13.24
N VAL A 229 -13.86 15.93 12.25
CA VAL A 229 -13.39 16.17 10.88
C VAL A 229 -12.41 17.34 10.83
N ASN A 230 -12.56 18.37 11.67
CA ASN A 230 -11.55 19.41 11.84
C ASN A 230 -10.21 18.82 12.29
N GLY A 231 -10.23 17.88 13.25
CA GLY A 231 -9.05 17.15 13.69
C GLY A 231 -8.41 16.34 12.56
N GLN A 232 -9.21 15.61 11.79
CA GLN A 232 -8.74 14.84 10.62
C GLN A 232 -8.04 15.75 9.60
N LEU A 233 -8.67 16.88 9.23
CA LEU A 233 -8.12 17.84 8.27
C LEU A 233 -6.80 18.45 8.77
N ARG A 234 -6.73 18.88 10.03
CA ARG A 234 -5.49 19.41 10.63
C ARG A 234 -4.36 18.37 10.63
N THR A 235 -4.68 17.11 10.91
CA THR A 235 -3.71 16.01 10.87
C THR A 235 -3.18 15.77 9.46
N ALA A 236 -4.05 15.84 8.46
CA ALA A 236 -3.65 15.76 7.06
C ALA A 236 -2.74 16.94 6.68
N MET A 237 -3.03 18.15 7.15
CA MET A 237 -2.16 19.32 6.94
C MET A 237 -0.78 19.16 7.61
N ASP A 238 -0.73 18.64 8.84
CA ASP A 238 0.53 18.30 9.52
C ASP A 238 1.31 17.26 8.71
N GLY A 239 0.62 16.21 8.24
CA GLY A 239 1.18 15.11 7.47
C GLY A 239 1.81 15.51 6.14
N LEU A 240 1.23 16.48 5.44
CA LEU A 240 1.78 17.03 4.20
C LEU A 240 3.21 17.56 4.39
N LEU A 241 3.52 18.12 5.57
CA LEU A 241 4.86 18.60 5.89
C LEU A 241 5.70 17.51 6.55
N LEU A 242 5.19 16.91 7.63
CA LEU A 242 5.93 15.96 8.46
C LEU A 242 6.32 14.68 7.71
N GLY A 243 5.47 14.21 6.79
CA GLY A 243 5.76 13.03 5.98
C GLY A 243 7.02 13.18 5.13
N PRO A 244 7.09 14.16 4.19
CA PRO A 244 8.31 14.43 3.44
C PRO A 244 9.51 14.75 4.33
N THR A 245 9.32 15.37 5.51
CA THR A 245 10.40 15.60 6.49
C THR A 245 10.99 14.29 7.01
N TRP A 246 10.15 13.29 7.37
CA TRP A 246 10.63 11.97 7.77
C TRP A 246 11.52 11.34 6.71
N VAL A 247 11.10 11.40 5.44
CA VAL A 247 11.85 10.85 4.31
C VAL A 247 13.16 11.60 4.11
N ALA A 248 13.13 12.95 4.12
CA ALA A 248 14.31 13.77 3.91
C ALA A 248 15.41 13.51 4.96
N LEU A 249 15.01 13.22 6.19
CA LEU A 249 15.94 12.92 7.28
C LEU A 249 16.35 11.44 7.32
N ASP A 250 15.48 10.49 6.94
CA ASP A 250 15.80 9.06 7.03
C ASP A 250 16.51 8.50 5.79
N MET A 251 16.03 8.86 4.61
CA MET A 251 16.47 8.25 3.36
C MET A 251 17.94 8.59 3.09
N PRO A 252 18.80 7.59 2.83
CA PRO A 252 20.17 7.82 2.38
C PRO A 252 20.24 8.57 1.04
N VAL A 253 21.42 9.08 0.72
CA VAL A 253 21.65 9.76 -0.54
C VAL A 253 22.10 8.75 -1.58
N PHE A 254 21.45 8.77 -2.74
CA PHE A 254 21.80 7.92 -3.89
C PHE A 254 22.13 8.79 -5.10
N ASP A 255 23.23 8.47 -5.78
CA ASP A 255 23.62 9.14 -7.02
C ASP A 255 23.64 8.15 -8.19
N LYS A 256 23.28 8.66 -9.38
CA LYS A 256 23.38 7.93 -10.63
C LYS A 256 24.86 7.83 -11.05
N GLN A 257 25.34 6.60 -11.19
CA GLN A 257 26.67 6.23 -11.63
C GLN A 257 26.79 6.30 -13.17
N PRO A 258 28.01 6.31 -13.74
CA PRO A 258 28.23 6.41 -15.19
C PRO A 258 27.60 5.27 -16.01
N ASP A 259 27.42 4.10 -15.40
CA ASP A 259 26.74 2.93 -15.99
C ASP A 259 25.21 3.05 -15.94
N GLY A 260 24.69 4.17 -15.43
CA GLY A 260 23.26 4.45 -15.27
C GLY A 260 22.62 3.87 -14.01
N GLN A 261 23.37 3.15 -13.17
CA GLN A 261 22.87 2.59 -11.91
C GLN A 261 22.81 3.65 -10.80
N TYR A 262 21.99 3.44 -9.79
CA TYR A 262 22.00 4.28 -8.58
C TYR A 262 22.70 3.53 -7.46
N SER A 263 23.62 4.20 -6.76
CA SER A 263 24.27 3.65 -5.56
C SER A 263 24.23 4.65 -4.43
N GLN A 264 24.18 4.15 -3.19
CA GLN A 264 24.25 5.00 -2.00
C GLN A 264 25.62 5.69 -1.95
N THR A 265 25.64 7.01 -1.78
CA THR A 265 26.86 7.82 -1.71
C THR A 265 27.03 8.56 -0.39
N ALA A 266 25.95 8.71 0.39
CA ALA A 266 26.02 9.20 1.77
C ALA A 266 24.91 8.56 2.62
N PRO A 267 25.12 8.43 3.95
CA PRO A 267 24.07 7.96 4.86
C PRO A 267 22.94 8.98 4.99
N GLY A 268 21.79 8.52 5.52
CA GLY A 268 20.69 9.40 5.90
C GLY A 268 21.08 10.29 7.08
N ILE A 269 20.26 11.30 7.36
CA ILE A 269 20.50 12.18 8.50
C ILE A 269 20.38 11.37 9.80
N PHE A 270 19.31 10.58 9.95
CA PHE A 270 19.10 9.80 11.17
C PHE A 270 20.15 8.70 11.43
N ASP A 271 20.81 8.16 10.42
CA ASP A 271 21.87 7.16 10.59
C ASP A 271 23.00 7.71 11.48
N LYS A 272 23.35 8.99 11.32
CA LYS A 272 24.35 9.66 12.15
C LYS A 272 23.93 9.79 13.61
N LEU A 273 22.62 9.82 13.91
CA LEU A 273 22.12 9.84 15.28
C LEU A 273 22.22 8.47 15.94
N ASP A 274 22.10 7.38 15.18
CA ASP A 274 22.27 6.02 15.70
C ASP A 274 23.72 5.76 16.13
N GLU A 275 24.68 6.30 15.37
CA GLU A 275 26.11 6.23 15.70
C GLU A 275 26.47 7.03 16.96
N GLN A 276 25.65 8.03 17.35
CA GLN A 276 25.93 8.93 18.46
C GLN A 276 24.73 9.08 19.41
N PRO A 277 24.50 8.11 20.32
CA PRO A 277 23.33 8.10 21.22
C PRO A 277 23.24 9.31 22.16
N GLY A 278 24.37 9.97 22.44
CA GLY A 278 24.44 11.20 23.23
C GLY A 278 24.00 12.47 22.50
N GLY A 279 23.51 12.34 21.26
CA GLY A 279 23.06 13.43 20.41
C GLY A 279 24.18 14.10 19.61
N VAL A 280 23.81 14.69 18.47
CA VAL A 280 24.71 15.33 17.51
C VAL A 280 24.45 16.83 17.50
N ALA A 281 25.51 17.65 17.55
CA ALA A 281 25.35 19.11 17.55
C ALA A 281 24.63 19.61 16.28
N VAL A 282 23.71 20.57 16.42
CA VAL A 282 22.93 21.15 15.30
C VAL A 282 23.85 21.70 14.20
N GLY A 283 25.00 22.26 14.57
CA GLY A 283 25.99 22.77 13.61
C GLY A 283 26.88 21.72 12.95
N ALA A 284 26.82 20.44 13.35
CA ALA A 284 27.72 19.38 12.86
C ALA A 284 27.36 18.84 11.45
N TRP A 285 26.41 19.47 10.75
CA TRP A 285 25.78 18.99 9.54
C TRP A 285 26.17 19.86 8.34
N MET A 286 27.49 19.97 8.09
CA MET A 286 28.04 20.86 7.07
C MET A 286 27.56 20.55 5.64
N HIS A 287 27.10 19.32 5.40
CA HIS A 287 26.57 18.86 4.11
C HIS A 287 25.05 19.08 3.97
N ALA A 288 24.37 19.55 5.02
CA ALA A 288 22.93 19.76 5.00
C ALA A 288 22.56 21.24 4.79
N ASP A 289 21.43 21.53 4.14
CA ASP A 289 20.89 22.89 4.08
C ASP A 289 20.47 23.32 5.51
N PRO A 290 21.07 24.40 6.07
CA PRO A 290 20.84 24.77 7.46
C PRO A 290 19.43 25.31 7.71
N VAL A 291 18.79 25.93 6.72
CA VAL A 291 17.42 26.45 6.82
C VAL A 291 16.44 25.29 6.86
N VAL A 292 16.59 24.34 5.93
CA VAL A 292 15.76 23.13 5.88
C VAL A 292 15.95 22.29 7.14
N LEU A 293 17.20 22.02 7.52
CA LEU A 293 17.48 21.14 8.65
C LEU A 293 16.98 21.73 9.98
N TYR A 294 17.13 23.04 10.21
CA TYR A 294 16.60 23.69 11.40
C TYR A 294 15.06 23.63 11.45
N ALA A 295 14.39 23.89 10.33
CA ALA A 295 12.94 23.77 10.23
C ALA A 295 12.46 22.33 10.46
N ALA A 296 13.17 21.35 9.88
CA ALA A 296 12.91 19.93 10.08
C ALA A 296 13.05 19.53 11.57
N TRP A 297 14.13 19.94 12.25
CA TRP A 297 14.29 19.66 13.67
C TRP A 297 13.20 20.31 14.53
N SER A 298 12.86 21.55 14.23
CA SER A 298 11.79 22.26 14.94
C SER A 298 10.44 21.54 14.80
N LEU A 299 10.15 21.00 13.61
CA LEU A 299 8.96 20.20 13.34
C LEU A 299 9.01 18.86 14.10
N MET A 300 10.12 18.12 14.03
CA MET A 300 10.29 16.86 14.77
C MET A 300 10.16 17.04 16.28
N CYS A 301 10.68 18.14 16.83
CA CYS A 301 10.50 18.51 18.24
C CYS A 301 9.04 18.83 18.59
N LYS A 302 8.32 19.56 17.72
CA LYS A 302 6.90 19.88 17.92
C LYS A 302 6.04 18.63 18.07
N PHE A 303 6.36 17.57 17.32
CA PHE A 303 5.66 16.28 17.38
C PHE A 303 6.32 15.28 18.34
N GLY A 304 7.27 15.70 19.17
CA GLY A 304 7.89 14.83 20.19
C GLY A 304 8.73 13.68 19.63
N MET A 305 9.16 13.76 18.37
CA MET A 305 9.97 12.74 17.69
C MET A 305 11.47 12.96 17.91
N ALA A 306 11.86 14.22 18.11
CA ALA A 306 13.22 14.60 18.45
C ALA A 306 13.21 15.57 19.63
N GLU A 307 14.36 15.76 20.23
CA GLU A 307 14.59 16.81 21.22
C GLU A 307 15.96 17.45 20.98
N ILE A 308 16.07 18.72 21.38
CA ILE A 308 17.31 19.49 21.32
C ILE A 308 17.69 19.86 22.75
N ASP A 309 18.78 19.30 23.25
CA ASP A 309 19.36 19.64 24.55
C ASP A 309 20.80 20.15 24.36
N ARG A 310 21.13 21.31 24.92
CA ARG A 310 22.47 21.96 24.80
C ARG A 310 23.01 21.94 23.36
N GLU A 311 22.18 22.35 22.41
CA GLU A 311 22.46 22.37 20.96
C GLU A 311 22.71 20.99 20.32
N LYS A 312 22.42 19.88 21.00
CA LYS A 312 22.49 18.53 20.45
C LYS A 312 21.11 17.97 20.18
N VAL A 313 20.91 17.49 18.95
CA VAL A 313 19.69 16.80 18.51
C VAL A 313 19.82 15.32 18.86
N ARG A 314 18.75 14.73 19.39
CA ARG A 314 18.58 13.27 19.52
C ARG A 314 17.14 12.86 19.24
N LEU A 315 16.94 11.62 18.78
CA LEU A 315 15.60 11.03 18.69
C LEU A 315 15.11 10.66 20.09
N THR A 316 13.84 10.95 20.36
CA THR A 316 13.14 10.45 21.55
C THR A 316 12.93 8.93 21.44
N GLU A 317 12.42 8.28 22.48
CA GLU A 317 12.01 6.88 22.39
C GLU A 317 10.89 6.70 21.35
N SER A 318 9.84 7.55 21.42
CA SER A 318 8.80 7.63 20.41
C SER A 318 9.37 7.82 18.99
N GLY A 319 10.32 8.75 18.80
CA GLY A 319 10.97 8.98 17.51
C GLY A 319 11.66 7.74 16.95
N ARG A 320 12.39 7.00 17.78
CA ARG A 320 13.05 5.75 17.38
C ARG A 320 12.07 4.63 17.00
N ILE A 321 10.91 4.58 17.65
CA ILE A 321 9.85 3.61 17.32
C ILE A 321 9.11 4.00 16.04
N HIS A 322 8.85 5.30 15.83
CA HIS A 322 8.14 5.79 14.64
C HIS A 322 9.01 5.75 13.39
N ARG A 323 10.31 6.08 13.48
CA ARG A 323 11.24 6.14 12.35
C ARG A 323 11.08 4.99 11.33
N PRO A 324 11.18 3.69 11.72
CA PRO A 324 11.09 2.58 10.76
C PRO A 324 9.69 2.35 10.17
N ILE A 325 8.68 3.09 10.62
CA ILE A 325 7.29 3.03 10.11
C ILE A 325 6.98 4.31 9.32
N ALA A 326 7.18 5.47 9.94
CA ALA A 326 6.84 6.78 9.42
C ALA A 326 7.58 7.14 8.14
N ALA A 327 8.89 6.92 8.08
CA ALA A 327 9.67 7.27 6.89
C ALA A 327 9.30 6.41 5.67
N PRO A 328 9.20 5.07 5.77
CA PRO A 328 8.71 4.26 4.66
C PRO A 328 7.26 4.58 4.24
N TYR A 329 6.35 4.73 5.21
CA TYR A 329 4.94 5.01 4.92
C TYR A 329 4.73 6.38 4.27
N ALA A 330 5.50 7.39 4.67
CA ALA A 330 5.48 8.69 4.01
C ALA A 330 6.21 8.67 2.66
N GLY A 331 7.28 7.88 2.54
CA GLY A 331 8.07 7.75 1.31
C GLY A 331 7.26 7.18 0.13
N LEU A 332 6.30 6.29 0.41
CA LEU A 332 5.39 5.73 -0.60
C LEU A 332 4.63 6.83 -1.36
N PRO A 333 3.74 7.62 -0.74
CA PRO A 333 3.06 8.73 -1.42
C PRO A 333 3.99 9.91 -1.74
N ALA A 334 5.04 10.18 -0.94
CA ALA A 334 5.99 11.26 -1.24
C ALA A 334 6.73 11.05 -2.57
N SER A 335 6.99 9.79 -2.95
CA SER A 335 7.60 9.46 -4.24
C SER A 335 6.75 9.89 -5.44
N TYR A 336 5.45 10.17 -5.25
CA TYR A 336 4.52 10.65 -6.28
C TYR A 336 4.28 12.16 -6.23
N LEU A 337 4.97 12.92 -5.37
CA LEU A 337 4.75 14.37 -5.21
C LEU A 337 4.90 15.16 -6.51
N ARG A 338 5.69 14.68 -7.48
CA ARG A 338 5.78 15.31 -8.81
C ARG A 338 4.47 15.23 -9.61
N SER A 339 3.71 14.14 -9.45
CA SER A 339 2.36 14.01 -10.02
C SER A 339 1.39 14.97 -9.32
N TYR A 340 1.49 15.08 -7.99
CA TYR A 340 0.69 16.01 -7.21
C TYR A 340 1.02 17.49 -7.46
N ALA A 341 2.27 17.80 -7.85
CA ALA A 341 2.67 19.13 -8.30
C ALA A 341 2.00 19.54 -9.63
N LEU A 342 1.56 18.56 -10.44
CA LEU A 342 0.87 18.76 -11.70
C LEU A 342 -0.60 18.32 -11.65
N LEU A 343 -1.19 18.16 -10.47
CA LEU A 343 -2.50 17.52 -10.32
C LEU A 343 -3.61 18.21 -11.13
N ASP A 344 -3.57 19.54 -11.29
CA ASP A 344 -4.53 20.25 -12.14
C ASP A 344 -4.43 19.84 -13.63
N GLU A 345 -3.21 19.62 -14.13
CA GLU A 345 -2.96 19.14 -15.49
C GLU A 345 -3.46 17.70 -15.65
N LEU A 346 -3.21 16.84 -14.66
CA LEU A 346 -3.69 15.46 -14.67
C LEU A 346 -5.24 15.39 -14.68
N LEU A 347 -5.90 16.24 -13.90
CA LEU A 347 -7.35 16.25 -13.75
C LEU A 347 -8.09 16.95 -14.91
N PHE A 348 -7.49 17.97 -15.52
CA PHE A 348 -8.22 18.87 -16.43
C PHE A 348 -7.44 19.29 -17.70
N GLY A 349 -6.28 18.69 -17.95
CA GLY A 349 -5.43 18.91 -19.13
C GLY A 349 -4.92 17.58 -19.70
N ASN A 350 -3.63 17.46 -19.97
CA ASN A 350 -3.01 16.18 -20.30
C ASN A 350 -2.97 15.25 -19.08
N PRO A 351 -3.70 14.11 -19.07
CA PRO A 351 -3.69 13.18 -17.94
C PRO A 351 -2.37 12.40 -17.77
N ASP A 352 -1.40 12.61 -18.66
CA ASP A 352 -0.07 12.01 -18.61
C ASP A 352 1.02 12.99 -19.07
N PRO A 353 1.24 14.07 -18.30
CA PRO A 353 2.21 15.10 -18.66
C PRO A 353 3.66 14.68 -18.35
N LEU A 354 3.81 13.54 -17.67
CA LEU A 354 5.06 13.09 -17.09
C LEU A 354 5.56 11.77 -17.69
N ASP A 355 4.88 11.22 -18.69
CA ASP A 355 5.21 9.93 -19.30
C ASP A 355 5.30 8.82 -18.25
N ILE A 356 4.12 8.34 -17.82
CA ILE A 356 3.98 7.29 -16.81
C ILE A 356 4.78 6.04 -17.19
N ASP A 357 4.80 5.67 -18.48
CA ASP A 357 5.50 4.49 -18.98
C ASP A 357 7.03 4.57 -18.85
N SER A 358 7.58 5.78 -18.79
CA SER A 358 9.00 6.06 -18.55
C SER A 358 9.31 6.39 -17.09
N ASP A 359 8.42 6.07 -16.14
CA ASP A 359 8.53 6.40 -14.72
C ASP A 359 8.63 7.91 -14.42
N GLY A 360 8.32 8.78 -15.38
CA GLY A 360 8.47 10.22 -15.16
C GLY A 360 7.43 10.79 -14.19
N HIS A 361 6.47 9.99 -13.72
CA HIS A 361 5.47 10.37 -12.72
C HIS A 361 5.92 10.13 -11.26
N ILE A 362 7.04 9.43 -11.04
CA ILE A 362 7.50 8.93 -9.74
C ILE A 362 9.01 9.19 -9.50
N ASP A 363 9.41 9.43 -8.25
CA ASP A 363 10.79 9.28 -7.79
C ASP A 363 11.05 7.79 -7.47
N ARG A 364 11.58 7.07 -8.46
CA ARG A 364 11.80 5.62 -8.35
C ARG A 364 12.78 5.25 -7.23
N VAL A 365 13.77 6.10 -6.94
CA VAL A 365 14.75 5.82 -5.87
C VAL A 365 14.06 5.88 -4.51
N MET A 366 13.30 6.95 -4.26
CA MET A 366 12.51 7.09 -3.04
C MET A 366 11.47 5.98 -2.91
N ASN A 367 10.79 5.62 -3.99
CA ASN A 367 9.80 4.55 -4.01
C ASN A 367 10.40 3.18 -3.65
N VAL A 368 11.58 2.84 -4.18
CA VAL A 368 12.29 1.59 -3.85
C VAL A 368 12.74 1.57 -2.40
N TYR A 369 13.28 2.67 -1.89
CA TYR A 369 13.64 2.81 -0.46
C TYR A 369 12.40 2.62 0.44
N ALA A 370 11.29 3.28 0.10
CA ALA A 370 10.07 3.25 0.89
C ALA A 370 9.38 1.87 0.88
N SER A 371 9.22 1.25 -0.29
CA SER A 371 8.60 -0.08 -0.44
C SER A 371 9.41 -1.19 0.25
N SER A 372 10.74 -1.08 0.23
CA SER A 372 11.64 -1.99 0.95
C SER A 372 11.39 -1.95 2.45
N GLY A 373 11.21 -0.76 3.04
CA GLY A 373 10.93 -0.58 4.47
C GLY A 373 9.47 -0.88 4.87
N ALA A 374 8.49 -0.42 4.09
CA ALA A 374 7.07 -0.43 4.47
C ALA A 374 6.39 -1.80 4.33
N GLY A 375 6.79 -2.60 3.32
CA GLY A 375 6.12 -3.86 2.99
C GLY A 375 7.06 -5.06 2.95
N SER A 376 8.26 -4.93 2.37
CA SER A 376 9.10 -6.09 2.06
C SER A 376 9.64 -6.82 3.31
N GLY A 377 9.93 -6.10 4.40
CA GLY A 377 10.48 -6.67 5.64
C GLY A 377 9.49 -7.60 6.36
N PRO A 378 8.35 -7.08 6.87
CA PRO A 378 7.32 -7.90 7.52
C PRO A 378 6.77 -9.01 6.62
N ALA A 379 6.56 -8.72 5.32
CA ALA A 379 6.12 -9.74 4.36
C ALA A 379 7.15 -10.87 4.20
N SER A 380 8.45 -10.55 4.15
CA SER A 380 9.50 -11.58 4.03
C SER A 380 9.44 -12.60 5.18
N GLN A 381 9.16 -12.16 6.42
CA GLN A 381 9.06 -13.07 7.55
C GLN A 381 7.86 -14.01 7.41
N GLU A 382 6.70 -13.51 7.01
CA GLU A 382 5.51 -14.36 6.79
C GLU A 382 5.70 -15.31 5.61
N ILE A 383 6.25 -14.82 4.49
CA ILE A 383 6.59 -15.66 3.33
C ILE A 383 7.48 -16.82 3.74
N THR A 384 8.60 -16.52 4.41
CA THR A 384 9.61 -17.53 4.75
C THR A 384 9.04 -18.55 5.74
N THR A 385 8.47 -18.09 6.86
CA THR A 385 8.05 -18.97 7.95
C THR A 385 6.72 -19.68 7.74
N LYS A 386 5.83 -19.14 6.89
CA LYS A 386 4.48 -19.68 6.69
C LYS A 386 4.25 -20.34 5.33
N ILE A 387 5.00 -19.93 4.28
CA ILE A 387 4.83 -20.48 2.92
C ILE A 387 6.05 -21.27 2.47
N LEU A 388 7.25 -20.68 2.50
CA LEU A 388 8.45 -21.38 2.01
C LEU A 388 8.82 -22.56 2.89
N ARG A 389 8.56 -22.49 4.20
CA ARG A 389 8.70 -23.64 5.09
C ARG A 389 7.85 -24.82 4.63
N GLU A 390 6.57 -24.59 4.33
CA GLU A 390 5.68 -25.66 3.84
C GLU A 390 6.21 -26.28 2.54
N LEU A 391 6.65 -25.43 1.60
CA LEU A 391 7.08 -25.84 0.26
C LEU A 391 8.47 -26.49 0.20
N PHE A 392 9.42 -26.08 1.04
CA PHE A 392 10.83 -26.50 0.96
C PHE A 392 11.36 -27.24 2.20
N ASP A 393 10.60 -27.26 3.31
CA ASP A 393 10.95 -28.01 4.54
C ASP A 393 10.02 -29.19 4.79
N ASP A 394 8.71 -28.94 4.78
CA ASP A 394 7.68 -29.93 5.13
C ASP A 394 7.33 -30.87 3.95
N THR A 395 7.36 -30.34 2.72
CA THR A 395 7.11 -31.12 1.48
C THR A 395 8.28 -32.08 1.17
N PRO A 396 8.02 -33.36 0.80
CA PRO A 396 9.07 -34.30 0.37
C PRO A 396 9.93 -33.75 -0.78
N LEU A 397 11.25 -33.96 -0.73
CA LEU A 397 12.25 -33.34 -1.62
C LEU A 397 11.94 -33.51 -3.12
N ASP A 398 11.45 -34.67 -3.53
CA ASP A 398 11.07 -35.03 -4.90
C ASP A 398 9.79 -34.34 -5.40
N ARG A 399 9.04 -33.71 -4.48
CA ARG A 399 7.79 -32.98 -4.75
C ARG A 399 7.91 -31.47 -4.58
N GLN A 400 9.05 -30.99 -4.09
CA GLN A 400 9.31 -29.56 -3.92
C GLN A 400 9.47 -28.86 -5.28
N PRO A 401 9.28 -27.53 -5.34
CA PRO A 401 9.72 -26.76 -6.50
C PRO A 401 11.23 -26.95 -6.71
N ALA A 402 11.67 -26.95 -7.97
CA ALA A 402 13.09 -26.96 -8.32
C ALA A 402 13.79 -25.66 -7.86
N GLY A 403 13.04 -24.57 -7.74
CA GLY A 403 13.55 -23.28 -7.30
C GLY A 403 12.50 -22.19 -7.24
N ILE A 404 12.97 -20.96 -7.09
CA ILE A 404 12.15 -19.74 -6.99
C ILE A 404 12.40 -18.87 -8.22
N ALA A 405 11.32 -18.40 -8.85
CA ALA A 405 11.34 -17.48 -9.96
C ALA A 405 10.58 -16.20 -9.59
N ASP A 406 11.31 -15.10 -9.46
CA ASP A 406 10.76 -13.80 -9.08
C ASP A 406 10.58 -12.92 -10.32
N MET A 407 9.33 -12.67 -10.69
CA MET A 407 8.99 -11.80 -11.82
C MET A 407 8.81 -10.37 -11.30
N GLY A 408 9.41 -9.40 -12.00
CA GLY A 408 9.59 -8.03 -11.52
C GLY A 408 10.55 -7.97 -10.33
N CYS A 409 11.67 -8.71 -10.41
CA CYS A 409 12.59 -8.89 -9.29
C CYS A 409 13.29 -7.61 -8.81
N GLY A 410 13.21 -6.51 -9.57
CA GLY A 410 13.80 -5.23 -9.17
C GLY A 410 15.32 -5.35 -8.99
N ASP A 411 15.81 -5.08 -7.79
CA ASP A 411 17.24 -5.20 -7.45
C ASP A 411 17.67 -6.61 -7.03
N GLY A 412 16.76 -7.60 -7.04
CA GLY A 412 17.01 -8.98 -6.63
C GLY A 412 17.11 -9.21 -5.12
N SER A 413 16.94 -8.18 -4.28
CA SER A 413 17.10 -8.29 -2.83
C SER A 413 16.05 -9.19 -2.19
N ALA A 414 14.80 -9.15 -2.67
CA ALA A 414 13.72 -9.97 -2.15
C ALA A 414 13.95 -11.46 -2.44
N VAL A 415 14.14 -11.84 -3.72
CA VAL A 415 14.42 -13.23 -4.11
C VAL A 415 15.71 -13.77 -3.47
N LYS A 416 16.74 -12.94 -3.28
CA LYS A 416 17.93 -13.32 -2.52
C LYS A 416 17.57 -13.76 -1.09
N ARG A 417 16.81 -12.95 -0.35
CA ARG A 417 16.39 -13.29 1.03
C ARG A 417 15.57 -14.57 1.08
N LEU A 418 14.67 -14.77 0.12
CA LEU A 418 13.87 -16.00 0.03
C LEU A 418 14.77 -17.22 -0.21
N ALA A 419 15.72 -17.12 -1.13
CA ALA A 419 16.68 -18.18 -1.41
C ALA A 419 17.58 -18.47 -0.19
N GLU A 420 18.08 -17.45 0.50
CA GLU A 420 18.88 -17.59 1.72
C GLU A 420 18.11 -18.32 2.83
N TYR A 421 16.81 -18.06 2.97
CA TYR A 421 15.97 -18.82 3.90
C TYR A 421 15.88 -20.29 3.52
N VAL A 422 15.64 -20.61 2.24
CA VAL A 422 15.60 -22.00 1.77
C VAL A 422 16.93 -22.70 2.02
N ILE A 423 18.05 -22.05 1.71
CA ILE A 423 19.40 -22.59 1.91
C ILE A 423 19.72 -22.85 3.38
N ASN A 424 19.39 -21.90 4.27
CA ASN A 424 19.87 -21.94 5.65
C ASN A 424 18.87 -22.54 6.65
N SER A 425 17.59 -22.66 6.29
CA SER A 425 16.51 -22.91 7.27
C SER A 425 15.50 -23.97 6.84
N THR A 426 15.77 -24.74 5.79
CA THR A 426 14.86 -25.80 5.32
C THR A 426 15.59 -27.10 5.01
N ARG A 427 14.86 -28.22 4.97
CA ARG A 427 15.32 -29.54 4.53
C ARG A 427 16.00 -29.49 3.16
N ARG A 428 15.51 -28.66 2.23
CA ARG A 428 16.12 -28.47 0.91
C ARG A 428 17.58 -28.02 1.02
N GLY A 429 17.86 -27.07 1.90
CA GLY A 429 19.20 -26.55 2.16
C GLY A 429 20.22 -27.63 2.58
N GLN A 430 19.75 -28.68 3.26
CA GLN A 430 20.59 -29.80 3.69
C GLN A 430 20.88 -30.81 2.57
N HIS A 431 20.21 -30.70 1.42
CA HIS A 431 20.25 -31.67 0.32
C HIS A 431 20.54 -31.02 -1.04
N LEU A 432 21.18 -29.84 -1.08
CA LEU A 432 21.45 -29.09 -2.32
C LEU A 432 22.34 -29.85 -3.33
N ALA A 433 23.12 -30.84 -2.86
CA ALA A 433 23.93 -31.69 -3.74
C ALA A 433 23.06 -32.59 -4.64
N ASP A 434 22.00 -33.18 -4.07
CA ASP A 434 21.09 -34.10 -4.77
C ASP A 434 19.89 -33.37 -5.39
N TYR A 435 19.47 -32.27 -4.75
CA TYR A 435 18.37 -31.41 -5.16
C TYR A 435 18.85 -29.96 -5.27
N PRO A 436 19.51 -29.55 -6.36
CA PRO A 436 20.02 -28.19 -6.52
C PRO A 436 18.90 -27.15 -6.49
N LEU A 437 19.13 -25.99 -5.86
CA LEU A 437 18.16 -24.89 -5.81
C LEU A 437 18.37 -23.92 -6.98
N LEU A 438 17.32 -23.70 -7.76
CA LEU A 438 17.33 -22.69 -8.82
C LEU A 438 16.84 -21.33 -8.26
N VAL A 439 17.53 -20.25 -8.60
CA VAL A 439 17.19 -18.89 -8.20
C VAL A 439 17.15 -18.01 -9.44
N ILE A 440 15.95 -17.62 -9.87
CA ILE A 440 15.75 -16.81 -11.07
C ILE A 440 15.19 -15.45 -10.67
N GLY A 441 15.92 -14.39 -10.99
CA GLY A 441 15.37 -13.03 -11.02
C GLY A 441 14.97 -12.68 -12.45
N ALA A 442 13.75 -12.22 -12.67
CA ALA A 442 13.26 -11.84 -13.98
C ALA A 442 12.64 -10.44 -13.95
N ASP A 443 12.98 -9.62 -14.94
CA ASP A 443 12.47 -8.25 -15.04
C ASP A 443 12.50 -7.78 -16.49
N TYR A 444 11.59 -6.90 -16.90
CA TYR A 444 11.57 -6.34 -18.26
C TYR A 444 12.53 -5.15 -18.37
N ASN A 445 12.84 -4.48 -17.26
CA ASN A 445 13.74 -3.34 -17.19
C ASN A 445 15.21 -3.79 -17.12
N GLU A 446 16.04 -3.31 -18.05
CA GLU A 446 17.46 -3.67 -18.12
C GLU A 446 18.26 -3.21 -16.90
N SER A 447 17.98 -2.01 -16.39
CA SER A 447 18.65 -1.47 -15.20
C SER A 447 18.32 -2.30 -13.94
N ALA A 448 17.07 -2.74 -13.80
CA ALA A 448 16.67 -3.66 -12.73
C ALA A 448 17.44 -4.98 -12.82
N ARG A 449 17.48 -5.61 -13.99
CA ARG A 449 18.27 -6.84 -14.20
C ARG A 449 19.75 -6.67 -13.88
N GLY A 450 20.36 -5.53 -14.24
CA GLY A 450 21.75 -5.23 -13.88
C GLY A 450 21.97 -5.25 -12.37
N ARG A 451 21.08 -4.60 -11.59
CA ARG A 451 21.12 -4.62 -10.12
C ARG A 451 20.88 -6.02 -9.57
N ALA A 452 19.86 -6.73 -10.06
CA ALA A 452 19.57 -8.10 -9.64
C ALA A 452 20.76 -9.04 -9.89
N ALA A 453 21.47 -8.89 -11.00
CA ALA A 453 22.65 -9.71 -11.31
C ALA A 453 23.81 -9.46 -10.33
N ALA A 454 24.01 -8.22 -9.91
CA ALA A 454 25.00 -7.85 -8.89
C ALA A 454 24.59 -8.38 -7.50
N THR A 455 23.34 -8.18 -7.08
CA THR A 455 22.83 -8.67 -5.79
C THR A 455 22.90 -10.20 -5.69
N LEU A 456 22.46 -10.90 -6.74
CA LEU A 456 22.40 -12.36 -6.76
C LEU A 456 23.76 -13.02 -7.03
N SER A 457 24.81 -12.26 -7.36
CA SER A 457 26.16 -12.82 -7.47
C SER A 457 26.65 -13.41 -6.15
N ALA A 458 26.15 -12.89 -5.01
CA ALA A 458 26.44 -13.41 -3.68
C ALA A 458 26.02 -14.88 -3.47
N LEU A 459 25.11 -15.40 -4.31
CA LEU A 459 24.64 -16.78 -4.23
C LEU A 459 25.34 -17.73 -5.22
N LYS A 460 26.17 -17.22 -6.14
CA LYS A 460 26.77 -18.03 -7.22
C LYS A 460 27.76 -19.08 -6.72
N ASP A 461 28.44 -18.81 -5.61
CA ASP A 461 29.46 -19.68 -5.04
C ASP A 461 28.89 -20.68 -4.01
N VAL A 462 27.58 -20.66 -3.76
CA VAL A 462 26.93 -21.60 -2.83
C VAL A 462 26.77 -22.97 -3.52
N PRO A 463 27.37 -24.07 -3.01
CA PRO A 463 27.29 -25.38 -3.64
C PRO A 463 25.84 -25.86 -3.81
N GLY A 464 25.49 -26.29 -5.03
CA GLY A 464 24.13 -26.75 -5.35
C GLY A 464 23.11 -25.63 -5.54
N VAL A 465 23.52 -24.36 -5.62
CA VAL A 465 22.65 -23.24 -6.01
C VAL A 465 23.00 -22.76 -7.41
N GLN A 466 21.98 -22.55 -8.26
CA GLN A 466 22.17 -22.03 -9.62
C GLN A 466 21.35 -20.77 -9.81
N VAL A 467 22.03 -19.68 -10.18
CA VAL A 467 21.42 -18.35 -10.30
C VAL A 467 21.33 -17.93 -11.77
N ARG A 468 20.19 -17.37 -12.17
CA ARG A 468 20.03 -16.66 -13.45
C ARG A 468 19.27 -15.35 -13.28
N VAL A 469 19.60 -14.39 -14.12
CA VAL A 469 18.79 -13.17 -14.32
C VAL A 469 18.31 -13.15 -15.76
N ILE A 470 17.01 -13.02 -15.97
CA ILE A 470 16.35 -13.21 -17.27
C ILE A 470 15.56 -11.97 -17.65
N ALA A 471 15.63 -11.58 -18.92
CA ALA A 471 14.74 -10.58 -19.49
C ALA A 471 13.36 -11.19 -19.74
N ALA A 472 12.35 -10.69 -19.05
CA ALA A 472 10.99 -11.22 -19.17
C ALA A 472 9.94 -10.16 -18.84
N ASP A 473 8.77 -10.31 -19.42
CA ASP A 473 7.60 -9.44 -19.18
C ASP A 473 6.51 -10.29 -18.52
N ILE A 474 5.93 -9.77 -17.43
CA ILE A 474 4.87 -10.48 -16.71
C ILE A 474 3.67 -10.77 -17.62
N SER A 475 3.41 -9.94 -18.63
CA SER A 475 2.32 -10.13 -19.59
C SER A 475 2.59 -11.24 -20.61
N GLN A 476 3.80 -11.84 -20.67
CA GLN A 476 4.21 -12.81 -21.70
C GLN A 476 4.80 -14.09 -21.10
N PRO A 477 4.02 -14.87 -20.31
CA PRO A 477 4.54 -16.04 -19.59
C PRO A 477 5.12 -17.13 -20.51
N ASP A 478 4.63 -17.28 -21.74
CA ASP A 478 5.16 -18.28 -22.66
C ASP A 478 6.56 -17.94 -23.16
N ARG A 479 6.79 -16.66 -23.48
CA ARG A 479 8.15 -16.19 -23.85
C ARG A 479 9.10 -16.27 -22.67
N TYR A 480 8.60 -16.04 -21.45
CA TYR A 480 9.42 -16.22 -20.25
C TYR A 480 9.79 -17.70 -20.06
N ASP A 481 8.86 -18.62 -20.30
CA ASP A 481 9.12 -20.06 -20.24
C ASP A 481 10.14 -20.53 -21.28
N GLU A 482 10.08 -20.01 -22.50
CA GLU A 482 11.10 -20.23 -23.53
C GLU A 482 12.47 -19.69 -23.09
N ALA A 483 12.53 -18.46 -22.58
CA ALA A 483 13.78 -17.87 -22.09
C ALA A 483 14.39 -18.62 -20.91
N VAL A 484 13.56 -19.19 -20.02
CA VAL A 484 14.00 -20.06 -18.92
C VAL A 484 14.56 -21.38 -19.46
N ALA A 485 13.91 -21.99 -20.45
CA ALA A 485 14.41 -23.20 -21.09
C ALA A 485 15.76 -22.98 -21.80
N GLU A 486 15.98 -21.79 -22.36
CA GLU A 486 17.22 -21.40 -23.04
C GLU A 486 18.33 -20.91 -22.09
N SER A 487 18.03 -20.72 -20.80
CA SER A 487 18.96 -20.17 -19.80
C SER A 487 20.15 -21.09 -19.43
N GLY A 488 20.13 -22.33 -19.92
CA GLY A 488 21.08 -23.39 -19.60
C GLY A 488 20.86 -24.04 -18.22
N LEU A 489 19.82 -23.65 -17.48
CA LEU A 489 19.42 -24.34 -16.25
C LEU A 489 18.76 -25.68 -16.59
N THR A 490 19.00 -26.69 -15.76
CA THR A 490 18.44 -28.03 -15.94
C THR A 490 17.84 -28.59 -14.67
N VAL A 491 16.88 -29.51 -14.84
CA VAL A 491 16.28 -30.31 -13.77
C VAL A 491 16.45 -31.79 -14.07
N ARG A 492 16.72 -32.57 -13.01
CA ARG A 492 16.74 -34.03 -13.07
C ARG A 492 15.32 -34.57 -12.90
N GLN A 493 14.94 -35.52 -13.75
CA GLN A 493 13.67 -36.23 -13.68
C GLN A 493 13.76 -37.46 -12.78
N PRO A 494 12.63 -38.03 -12.32
CA PRO A 494 12.61 -39.23 -11.49
C PRO A 494 13.30 -40.46 -12.12
N ASP A 495 13.36 -40.53 -13.46
CA ASP A 495 14.05 -41.59 -14.20
C ASP A 495 15.57 -41.36 -14.35
N GLY A 496 16.09 -40.29 -13.77
CA GLY A 496 17.50 -39.90 -13.80
C GLY A 496 17.92 -39.08 -15.02
N SER A 497 17.03 -38.89 -16.00
CA SER A 497 17.29 -38.02 -17.16
C SER A 497 17.34 -36.55 -16.76
N VAL A 498 17.96 -35.72 -17.61
CA VAL A 498 18.10 -34.28 -17.39
C VAL A 498 17.47 -33.54 -18.55
N ARG A 499 16.68 -32.51 -18.25
CA ARG A 499 16.06 -31.65 -19.27
C ARG A 499 16.20 -30.16 -18.90
N PRO A 500 16.04 -29.24 -19.88
CA PRO A 500 15.91 -27.82 -19.58
C PRO A 500 14.79 -27.54 -18.58
N VAL A 501 15.02 -26.53 -17.73
CA VAL A 501 14.03 -26.03 -16.77
C VAL A 501 12.86 -25.41 -17.51
N ARG A 502 11.67 -25.55 -16.93
CA ARG A 502 10.45 -24.86 -17.36
C ARG A 502 9.89 -24.07 -16.19
N LEU A 503 9.08 -23.05 -16.46
CA LEU A 503 8.37 -22.32 -15.41
C LEU A 503 7.54 -23.24 -14.53
N SER A 504 6.99 -24.32 -15.09
CA SER A 504 6.26 -25.34 -14.33
C SER A 504 7.09 -26.07 -13.27
N ASP A 505 8.41 -25.96 -13.28
CA ASP A 505 9.29 -26.55 -12.27
C ASP A 505 9.52 -25.62 -11.08
N LEU A 506 9.09 -24.35 -11.16
CA LEU A 506 9.45 -23.28 -10.24
C LEU A 506 8.26 -22.81 -9.43
N LEU A 507 8.54 -22.27 -8.24
CA LEU A 507 7.60 -21.43 -7.50
C LEU A 507 7.70 -20.00 -8.06
N HIS A 508 6.59 -19.46 -8.57
CA HIS A 508 6.54 -18.08 -9.06
C HIS A 508 6.24 -17.14 -7.91
N THR A 509 7.02 -16.08 -7.77
CA THR A 509 6.74 -14.99 -6.83
C THR A 509 6.30 -13.74 -7.59
N PHE A 510 5.13 -13.20 -7.23
CA PHE A 510 4.64 -11.90 -7.68
C PHE A 510 4.47 -11.00 -6.45
N MET A 511 5.44 -10.11 -6.22
CA MET A 511 5.42 -9.22 -5.06
C MET A 511 5.06 -7.79 -5.49
N PHE A 512 3.85 -7.35 -5.12
CA PHE A 512 3.30 -6.02 -5.43
C PHE A 512 3.35 -5.68 -6.93
N LEU A 513 3.03 -6.66 -7.77
CA LEU A 513 3.22 -6.58 -9.22
C LEU A 513 1.94 -6.79 -10.04
N VAL A 514 0.97 -7.55 -9.55
CA VAL A 514 -0.22 -7.91 -10.35
C VAL A 514 -1.11 -6.68 -10.60
N HIS A 515 -1.23 -5.77 -9.63
CA HIS A 515 -1.88 -4.47 -9.83
C HIS A 515 -1.12 -3.52 -10.77
N ASN A 516 0.18 -3.75 -11.00
CA ASN A 516 1.05 -2.91 -11.84
C ASN A 516 1.12 -3.38 -13.30
N ARG A 517 0.35 -4.40 -13.67
CA ARG A 517 0.31 -4.94 -15.03
C ARG A 517 -0.30 -3.93 -16.01
N ARG A 518 0.06 -4.06 -17.28
CA ARG A 518 -0.58 -3.32 -18.37
C ARG A 518 -1.90 -3.98 -18.76
N LEU A 519 -2.92 -3.15 -18.94
CA LEU A 519 -4.22 -3.59 -19.43
C LEU A 519 -4.10 -4.09 -20.87
N SER A 520 -4.50 -5.33 -21.11
CA SER A 520 -4.55 -5.94 -22.44
C SER A 520 -5.99 -6.00 -23.00
N ILE A 521 -6.99 -6.02 -22.12
CA ILE A 521 -8.41 -6.03 -22.47
C ILE A 521 -9.08 -4.74 -22.00
N ARG A 522 -9.57 -3.96 -22.98
CA ARG A 522 -10.25 -2.68 -22.71
C ARG A 522 -11.71 -2.65 -23.13
N ARG A 523 -12.05 -3.34 -24.22
CA ARG A 523 -13.41 -3.32 -24.77
C ARG A 523 -14.36 -4.06 -23.86
N GLU A 524 -15.50 -3.45 -23.54
CA GLU A 524 -16.53 -4.05 -22.69
C GLU A 524 -17.00 -5.40 -23.26
N GLU A 525 -17.21 -5.49 -24.58
CA GLU A 525 -17.67 -6.73 -25.20
C GLU A 525 -16.65 -7.88 -25.06
N ALA A 526 -15.35 -7.55 -25.09
CA ALA A 526 -14.29 -8.53 -24.88
C ALA A 526 -14.20 -8.94 -23.40
N ALA A 527 -14.36 -7.99 -22.48
CA ALA A 527 -14.41 -8.27 -21.05
C ALA A 527 -15.59 -9.17 -20.68
N GLU A 528 -16.79 -8.88 -21.21
CA GLU A 528 -17.99 -9.70 -21.03
C GLU A 528 -17.79 -11.13 -21.55
N ALA A 529 -17.26 -11.29 -22.76
CA ALA A 529 -16.98 -12.61 -23.32
C ALA A 529 -16.02 -13.45 -22.45
N ILE A 530 -15.02 -12.80 -21.83
CA ILE A 530 -14.10 -13.46 -20.89
C ILE A 530 -14.85 -13.85 -19.60
N LEU A 531 -15.61 -12.94 -19.01
CA LEU A 531 -16.38 -13.22 -17.80
C LEU A 531 -17.37 -14.38 -18.03
N GLU A 532 -18.12 -14.37 -19.13
CA GLU A 532 -19.03 -15.45 -19.50
C GLU A 532 -18.30 -16.80 -19.66
N ARG A 533 -17.16 -16.80 -20.36
CA ARG A 533 -16.33 -18.01 -20.51
C ARG A 533 -15.93 -18.57 -19.15
N HIS A 534 -15.46 -17.71 -18.25
CA HIS A 534 -14.98 -18.13 -16.94
C HIS A 534 -16.11 -18.51 -15.98
N LEU A 535 -17.30 -17.89 -16.09
CA LEU A 535 -18.50 -18.30 -15.36
C LEU A 535 -18.98 -19.70 -15.77
N ARG A 536 -18.80 -20.11 -17.03
CA ARG A 536 -19.11 -21.49 -17.45
C ARG A 536 -18.12 -22.52 -16.93
N LEU A 537 -16.87 -22.11 -16.67
CA LEU A 537 -15.77 -23.02 -16.34
C LEU A 537 -15.45 -23.09 -14.84
N VAL A 538 -15.84 -22.09 -14.06
CA VAL A 538 -15.53 -22.01 -12.62
C VAL A 538 -16.22 -23.13 -11.84
N ASP A 539 -15.50 -23.71 -10.87
CA ASP A 539 -16.09 -24.66 -9.94
C ASP A 539 -17.13 -23.95 -9.05
N ARG A 540 -18.37 -24.45 -9.05
CA ARG A 540 -19.48 -23.82 -8.32
C ARG A 540 -19.28 -23.85 -6.81
N SER A 541 -18.62 -24.87 -6.28
CA SER A 541 -18.38 -24.99 -4.84
C SER A 541 -17.34 -23.97 -4.37
N SER A 542 -16.27 -23.80 -5.14
CA SER A 542 -15.25 -22.76 -4.91
C SER A 542 -15.85 -21.36 -5.04
N LEU A 543 -16.63 -21.11 -6.10
CA LEU A 543 -17.31 -19.82 -6.26
C LEU A 543 -18.28 -19.55 -5.12
N ARG A 544 -19.05 -20.56 -4.67
CA ARG A 544 -19.98 -20.42 -3.53
C ARG A 544 -19.24 -20.08 -2.24
N ALA A 545 -18.11 -20.73 -1.96
CA ALA A 545 -17.32 -20.42 -0.77
C ALA A 545 -16.87 -18.93 -0.76
N VAL A 546 -16.43 -18.41 -1.90
CA VAL A 546 -16.02 -17.00 -2.04
C VAL A 546 -17.22 -16.05 -1.97
N VAL A 547 -18.35 -16.39 -2.61
CA VAL A 547 -19.57 -15.58 -2.55
C VAL A 547 -20.12 -15.52 -1.13
N ASP A 548 -20.22 -16.64 -0.44
CA ASP A 548 -20.74 -16.71 0.93
C ASP A 548 -19.83 -15.96 1.91
N GLN A 549 -18.52 -15.99 1.68
CA GLN A 549 -17.55 -15.33 2.55
C GLN A 549 -17.47 -13.81 2.32
N TYR A 550 -17.50 -13.35 1.07
CA TYR A 550 -17.15 -11.97 0.72
C TYR A 550 -18.30 -11.15 0.12
N TYR A 551 -19.37 -11.80 -0.34
CA TYR A 551 -20.53 -11.16 -0.95
C TYR A 551 -21.86 -11.64 -0.36
N PRO A 552 -21.97 -11.82 0.98
CA PRO A 552 -23.17 -12.36 1.61
C PRO A 552 -24.39 -11.46 1.30
N GLY A 553 -25.43 -12.05 0.70
CA GLY A 553 -26.65 -11.33 0.31
C GLY A 553 -26.50 -10.40 -0.90
N LEU A 554 -25.30 -10.24 -1.48
CA LEU A 554 -25.06 -9.46 -2.69
C LEU A 554 -25.03 -10.34 -3.93
N LEU A 555 -24.43 -11.53 -3.85
CA LEU A 555 -24.40 -12.52 -4.92
C LEU A 555 -25.06 -13.82 -4.45
N THR A 556 -25.55 -14.62 -5.40
CA THR A 556 -26.09 -15.95 -5.11
C THR A 556 -25.64 -16.92 -6.18
N VAL A 557 -25.07 -18.05 -5.76
CA VAL A 557 -24.59 -19.09 -6.67
C VAL A 557 -25.71 -20.09 -6.93
N SER A 558 -26.22 -20.13 -8.16
CA SER A 558 -27.15 -21.13 -8.65
C SER A 558 -26.46 -22.47 -8.88
N ASP A 559 -27.16 -23.58 -8.62
CA ASP A 559 -26.68 -24.94 -8.96
C ASP A 559 -27.14 -25.41 -10.34
N GLN A 560 -28.16 -24.77 -10.93
CA GLN A 560 -28.86 -25.29 -12.12
C GLN A 560 -28.82 -24.37 -13.33
N ALA A 561 -28.61 -23.05 -13.14
CA ALA A 561 -28.58 -22.11 -14.25
C ALA A 561 -27.32 -22.29 -15.12
N GLU A 562 -27.36 -21.85 -16.38
CA GLU A 562 -26.20 -21.91 -17.30
C GLU A 562 -24.97 -21.24 -16.66
N TYR A 563 -25.15 -20.01 -16.16
CA TYR A 563 -24.16 -19.33 -15.35
C TYR A 563 -24.45 -19.53 -13.85
N PRO A 564 -23.43 -19.80 -13.02
CA PRO A 564 -23.61 -19.91 -11.58
C PRO A 564 -24.05 -18.59 -10.95
N VAL A 565 -23.68 -17.45 -11.53
CA VAL A 565 -24.12 -16.10 -11.14
C VAL A 565 -24.41 -15.33 -12.44
N ALA A 566 -25.43 -14.48 -12.45
CA ALA A 566 -25.73 -13.67 -13.63
C ALA A 566 -24.58 -12.70 -13.95
N LEU A 567 -24.32 -12.47 -15.23
CA LEU A 567 -23.22 -11.60 -15.68
C LEU A 567 -23.34 -10.18 -15.10
N ASP A 568 -24.54 -9.60 -15.10
CA ASP A 568 -24.77 -8.26 -14.55
C ASP A 568 -24.50 -8.18 -13.04
N ASP A 569 -24.79 -9.24 -12.29
CA ASP A 569 -24.47 -9.29 -10.85
C ASP A 569 -22.95 -9.36 -10.63
N ILE A 570 -22.24 -10.14 -11.45
CA ILE A 570 -20.78 -10.20 -11.43
C ILE A 570 -20.17 -8.83 -11.78
N LYS A 571 -20.68 -8.15 -12.81
CA LYS A 571 -20.23 -6.79 -13.17
C LYS A 571 -20.43 -5.81 -12.02
N ARG A 572 -21.59 -5.85 -11.35
CA ARG A 572 -21.89 -5.03 -10.17
C ARG A 572 -21.03 -5.34 -8.95
N ALA A 573 -20.48 -6.55 -8.86
CA ALA A 573 -19.58 -6.94 -7.76
C ALA A 573 -18.19 -6.28 -7.85
N PHE A 574 -17.76 -5.87 -9.06
CA PHE A 574 -16.51 -5.14 -9.30
C PHE A 574 -16.77 -3.63 -9.34
N LYS A 575 -16.81 -3.00 -8.16
CA LYS A 575 -17.31 -1.63 -7.99
C LYS A 575 -16.28 -0.54 -8.30
N VAL A 576 -14.99 -0.85 -8.15
CA VAL A 576 -13.92 0.13 -8.24
C VAL A 576 -13.55 0.42 -9.70
N ALA A 577 -13.54 1.68 -10.11
CA ALA A 577 -13.01 2.09 -11.41
C ALA A 577 -11.50 2.37 -11.34
N TYR A 578 -10.88 2.33 -12.52
CA TYR A 578 -9.46 2.60 -12.70
C TYR A 578 -9.24 3.59 -13.84
N SER A 579 -7.98 3.89 -14.14
CA SER A 579 -7.60 4.72 -15.28
C SER A 579 -6.51 4.04 -16.10
N ASP A 580 -6.58 4.18 -17.41
CA ASP A 580 -5.48 3.86 -18.34
C ASP A 580 -5.12 5.08 -19.21
N ALA A 581 -4.44 4.85 -20.34
CA ALA A 581 -4.04 5.92 -21.25
C ALA A 581 -5.20 6.54 -22.05
N GLU A 582 -6.29 5.80 -22.20
CA GLU A 582 -7.48 6.19 -22.97
C GLU A 582 -8.59 6.76 -22.08
N GLY A 583 -8.55 6.52 -20.77
CA GLY A 583 -9.46 7.14 -19.81
C GLY A 583 -9.87 6.20 -18.69
N LEU A 584 -11.14 6.29 -18.28
CA LEU A 584 -11.69 5.46 -17.22
C LEU A 584 -11.79 4.00 -17.69
N VAL A 585 -11.54 3.07 -16.77
CA VAL A 585 -11.67 1.62 -16.95
C VAL A 585 -12.60 1.08 -15.86
N PRO A 586 -13.79 0.54 -16.21
CA PRO A 586 -14.69 -0.06 -15.24
C PRO A 586 -14.04 -1.25 -14.52
N GLY A 587 -14.43 -1.48 -13.26
CA GLY A 587 -13.84 -2.54 -12.43
C GLY A 587 -13.94 -3.93 -13.05
N TYR A 588 -15.08 -4.27 -13.63
CA TYR A 588 -15.30 -5.57 -14.26
C TYR A 588 -14.43 -5.78 -15.52
N VAL A 589 -14.03 -4.71 -16.22
CA VAL A 589 -13.10 -4.77 -17.35
C VAL A 589 -11.70 -5.06 -16.85
N ALA A 590 -11.25 -4.34 -15.82
CA ALA A 590 -9.97 -4.62 -15.17
C ALA A 590 -9.92 -6.02 -14.55
N ALA A 591 -11.03 -6.52 -14.01
CA ALA A 591 -11.14 -7.88 -13.49
C ALA A 591 -11.09 -8.95 -14.60
N ALA A 592 -11.79 -8.74 -15.72
CA ALA A 592 -11.73 -9.64 -16.87
C ALA A 592 -10.29 -9.74 -17.43
N ASP A 593 -9.59 -8.61 -17.51
CA ASP A 593 -8.18 -8.57 -17.88
C ASP A 593 -7.30 -9.36 -16.90
N LEU A 594 -7.52 -9.20 -15.59
CA LEU A 594 -6.80 -9.96 -14.56
C LEU A 594 -7.07 -11.47 -14.68
N ILE A 595 -8.33 -11.86 -14.91
CA ILE A 595 -8.74 -13.26 -15.07
C ILE A 595 -8.03 -13.90 -16.27
N ASP A 596 -8.00 -13.22 -17.41
CA ASP A 596 -7.33 -13.73 -18.61
C ASP A 596 -5.80 -13.80 -18.40
N PHE A 597 -5.21 -12.75 -17.79
CA PHE A 597 -3.81 -12.72 -17.39
C PHE A 597 -3.43 -13.92 -16.52
N LEU A 598 -4.16 -14.18 -15.44
CA LEU A 598 -3.90 -15.31 -14.54
C LEU A 598 -4.10 -16.66 -15.24
N THR A 599 -5.07 -16.74 -16.15
CA THR A 599 -5.32 -17.96 -16.93
C THR A 599 -4.16 -18.33 -17.83
N ARG A 600 -3.51 -17.35 -18.47
CA ARG A 600 -2.31 -17.55 -19.29
C ARG A 600 -1.12 -18.03 -18.46
N TRP A 601 -1.01 -17.53 -17.24
CA TRP A 601 0.00 -17.97 -16.27
C TRP A 601 -0.26 -19.34 -15.66
N LYS A 602 -1.53 -19.72 -15.44
CA LYS A 602 -1.93 -20.90 -14.66
C LYS A 602 -1.26 -22.20 -15.12
N ARG A 603 -1.08 -22.40 -16.43
CA ARG A 603 -0.41 -23.59 -16.99
C ARG A 603 1.08 -23.71 -16.61
N HIS A 604 1.70 -22.61 -16.23
CA HIS A 604 3.11 -22.52 -15.85
C HIS A 604 3.32 -22.64 -14.34
N ALA A 605 2.26 -22.63 -13.53
CA ALA A 605 2.35 -22.53 -12.06
C ALA A 605 1.95 -23.83 -11.36
N LYS A 606 2.63 -24.92 -11.68
CA LYS A 606 2.41 -26.24 -11.03
C LYS A 606 2.57 -26.17 -9.50
N HIS A 607 3.52 -25.38 -9.02
CA HIS A 607 3.78 -25.20 -7.58
C HIS A 607 3.04 -23.99 -6.98
N GLY A 608 2.16 -23.38 -7.76
CA GLY A 608 1.37 -22.20 -7.38
C GLY A 608 2.08 -20.86 -7.65
N PHE A 609 1.36 -19.79 -7.33
CA PHE A 609 1.82 -18.41 -7.34
C PHE A 609 1.91 -17.92 -5.90
N LEU A 610 3.13 -17.67 -5.42
CA LEU A 610 3.31 -16.88 -4.22
C LEU A 610 3.04 -15.42 -4.57
N ILE A 611 1.84 -14.94 -4.27
CA ILE A 611 1.44 -13.56 -4.52
C ILE A 611 1.46 -12.81 -3.20
N VAL A 612 2.19 -11.70 -3.20
CA VAL A 612 2.05 -10.63 -2.21
C VAL A 612 1.39 -9.47 -2.90
N GLU A 613 0.18 -9.11 -2.49
CA GLU A 613 -0.59 -8.08 -3.17
C GLU A 613 -1.12 -7.03 -2.19
N GLY A 614 -1.02 -5.76 -2.58
CA GLY A 614 -1.69 -4.65 -1.93
C GLY A 614 -3.15 -4.59 -2.35
N HIS A 615 -3.98 -3.98 -1.50
CA HIS A 615 -5.41 -3.82 -1.73
C HIS A 615 -5.86 -2.46 -1.22
N SER A 616 -6.85 -1.89 -1.90
CA SER A 616 -7.54 -0.70 -1.42
C SER A 616 -9.04 -1.00 -1.34
N PRO A 617 -9.67 -0.83 -0.17
CA PRO A 617 -11.09 -1.10 -0.02
C PRO A 617 -11.95 -0.07 -0.77
N TRP A 618 -13.22 -0.41 -0.97
CA TRP A 618 -14.21 0.55 -1.45
C TRP A 618 -14.61 1.51 -0.33
N ALA A 619 -14.76 2.80 -0.64
CA ALA A 619 -15.01 3.84 0.37
C ALA A 619 -16.27 3.59 1.21
N GLU A 620 -17.34 3.10 0.58
CA GLU A 620 -18.60 2.77 1.26
C GLU A 620 -18.38 1.75 2.40
N ASN A 621 -17.49 0.77 2.20
CA ASN A 621 -17.20 -0.24 3.21
C ASN A 621 -16.53 0.37 4.44
N LEU A 622 -15.72 1.42 4.26
CA LEU A 622 -14.97 2.09 5.32
C LEU A 622 -15.78 3.15 6.09
N CYS A 623 -16.77 3.75 5.44
CA CYS A 623 -17.48 4.92 5.95
C CYS A 623 -18.82 4.60 6.63
N ALA A 624 -19.20 3.32 6.75
CA ALA A 624 -20.36 2.90 7.52
C ALA A 624 -20.23 3.33 9.00
N ASN A 625 -21.27 4.01 9.51
CA ASN A 625 -21.33 4.73 10.79
C ASN A 625 -20.50 4.13 11.94
N THR A 626 -19.52 4.89 12.43
CA THR A 626 -18.93 4.64 13.75
C THR A 626 -19.74 5.41 14.79
N GLN A 627 -20.44 4.68 15.67
CA GLN A 627 -20.90 5.26 16.93
C GLN A 627 -19.66 5.68 17.72
N GLY A 628 -19.48 6.97 17.98
CA GLY A 628 -18.34 7.43 18.77
C GLY A 628 -18.44 8.91 19.12
N GLY A 629 -17.81 9.30 20.23
CA GLY A 629 -17.64 10.71 20.61
C GLY A 629 -16.70 11.48 19.68
N PRO A 630 -16.51 12.79 19.87
CA PRO A 630 -15.66 13.64 19.01
C PRO A 630 -14.18 13.21 18.95
N GLU A 631 -13.72 12.41 19.91
CA GLU A 631 -12.32 11.99 20.04
C GLU A 631 -11.99 10.61 19.42
N GLY A 632 -13.01 9.84 19.01
CA GLY A 632 -12.82 8.50 18.44
C GLY A 632 -12.18 8.52 17.05
N TRP A 633 -11.44 7.46 16.69
CA TRP A 633 -10.85 7.29 15.37
C TRP A 633 -11.90 6.81 14.38
N LEU A 634 -11.82 7.26 13.13
CA LEU A 634 -12.54 6.63 12.03
C LEU A 634 -11.78 5.38 11.57
N ARG A 635 -12.51 4.39 11.03
CA ARG A 635 -11.90 3.21 10.39
C ARG A 635 -10.87 3.62 9.33
N THR A 636 -11.17 4.69 8.60
CA THR A 636 -10.31 5.30 7.57
C THR A 636 -9.03 5.91 8.13
N GLU A 637 -9.02 6.35 9.39
CA GLU A 637 -7.82 6.87 10.09
C GLU A 637 -6.94 5.73 10.64
N GLN A 638 -7.45 4.50 10.66
CA GLN A 638 -6.75 3.32 11.19
C GLN A 638 -6.08 2.48 10.11
N LEU A 639 -6.34 2.81 8.85
CA LEU A 639 -5.90 2.03 7.70
C LEU A 639 -5.14 2.90 6.70
N PRO A 640 -4.18 2.32 5.96
CA PRO A 640 -3.41 3.01 4.93
C PRO A 640 -4.20 3.28 3.62
N SER A 641 -5.52 3.07 3.60
CA SER A 641 -6.33 3.07 2.38
C SER A 641 -6.27 4.38 1.60
N VAL A 642 -6.25 5.53 2.27
CA VAL A 642 -6.26 6.85 1.61
C VAL A 642 -4.96 7.11 0.87
N PHE A 643 -3.79 7.06 1.54
CA PHE A 643 -2.53 7.31 0.84
C PHE A 643 -2.20 6.23 -0.20
N ASN A 644 -2.58 4.97 0.06
CA ASN A 644 -2.37 3.89 -0.88
C ASN A 644 -3.17 4.12 -2.16
N TRP A 645 -4.47 4.40 -2.05
CA TRP A 645 -5.27 4.78 -3.20
C TRP A 645 -4.67 6.01 -3.92
N GLY A 646 -4.29 7.02 -3.15
CA GLY A 646 -3.70 8.27 -3.62
C GLY A 646 -2.50 8.09 -4.55
N MET A 647 -1.61 7.16 -4.26
CA MET A 647 -0.44 6.91 -5.12
C MET A 647 -0.78 6.07 -6.36
N HIS A 648 -1.78 5.19 -6.30
CA HIS A 648 -2.12 4.29 -7.39
C HIS A 648 -3.04 4.92 -8.46
N PHE A 649 -3.97 5.81 -8.07
CA PHE A 649 -4.89 6.41 -9.06
C PHE A 649 -4.19 7.37 -10.03
N VAL A 650 -3.12 8.04 -9.58
CA VAL A 650 -2.32 8.97 -10.41
C VAL A 650 -1.32 8.25 -11.32
N SER A 651 -1.23 6.92 -11.26
CA SER A 651 -0.16 6.14 -11.89
C SER A 651 -0.64 4.95 -12.72
N ARG A 652 -1.94 4.92 -13.07
CA ARG A 652 -2.57 3.88 -13.91
C ARG A 652 -2.38 2.45 -13.38
N GLN A 653 -2.51 2.29 -12.07
CA GLN A 653 -2.39 1.00 -11.40
C GLN A 653 -3.77 0.44 -11.01
N PHE A 654 -3.93 -0.89 -11.11
CA PHE A 654 -5.19 -1.61 -10.92
C PHE A 654 -5.31 -2.20 -9.51
N MET A 655 -5.22 -1.34 -8.50
CA MET A 655 -5.24 -1.71 -7.08
C MET A 655 -6.66 -2.12 -6.64
N ALA A 656 -6.95 -3.41 -6.62
CA ALA A 656 -8.29 -3.94 -6.33
C ALA A 656 -8.58 -4.11 -4.84
N PRO A 657 -9.85 -3.91 -4.41
CA PRO A 657 -10.32 -4.42 -3.14
C PRO A 657 -10.03 -5.92 -3.00
N PHE A 658 -9.75 -6.36 -1.77
CA PHE A 658 -9.35 -7.75 -1.53
C PHE A 658 -10.43 -8.77 -1.94
N ASN A 659 -11.70 -8.49 -1.64
CA ASN A 659 -12.83 -9.32 -2.06
C ASN A 659 -12.96 -9.42 -3.59
N GLU A 660 -12.79 -8.31 -4.30
CA GLU A 660 -12.79 -8.29 -5.77
C GLU A 660 -11.61 -9.09 -6.34
N PHE A 661 -10.43 -8.96 -5.74
CA PHE A 661 -9.26 -9.76 -6.11
C PHE A 661 -9.49 -11.27 -5.91
N MET A 662 -10.10 -11.66 -4.78
CA MET A 662 -10.43 -13.06 -4.50
C MET A 662 -11.50 -13.62 -5.46
N LEU A 663 -12.48 -12.80 -5.84
CA LEU A 663 -13.48 -13.17 -6.85
C LEU A 663 -12.81 -13.39 -8.22
N ALA A 664 -11.93 -12.49 -8.64
CA ALA A 664 -11.19 -12.61 -9.91
C ALA A 664 -10.28 -13.86 -9.93
N LEU A 665 -9.53 -14.13 -8.86
CA LEU A 665 -8.72 -15.35 -8.72
C LEU A 665 -9.58 -16.62 -8.86
N THR A 666 -10.75 -16.63 -8.21
CA THR A 666 -11.67 -17.77 -8.23
C THR A 666 -12.26 -18.00 -9.61
N LEU A 667 -12.66 -16.94 -10.31
CA LEU A 667 -13.11 -17.02 -11.72
C LEU A 667 -11.98 -17.48 -12.66
N ALA A 668 -10.73 -17.17 -12.35
CA ALA A 668 -9.56 -17.71 -13.06
C ALA A 668 -9.28 -19.20 -12.74
N GLY A 669 -10.02 -19.80 -11.80
CA GLY A 669 -9.83 -21.16 -11.31
C GLY A 669 -8.59 -21.30 -10.43
N LEU A 670 -8.34 -20.30 -9.58
CA LEU A 670 -7.28 -20.30 -8.57
C LEU A 670 -7.90 -20.22 -7.18
N ARG A 671 -7.26 -20.86 -6.21
CA ARG A 671 -7.63 -20.79 -4.79
C ARG A 671 -6.38 -20.67 -3.92
N PRO A 672 -6.48 -20.09 -2.70
CA PRO A 672 -5.37 -20.10 -1.77
C PRO A 672 -5.06 -21.56 -1.36
N GLY A 673 -3.80 -21.97 -1.52
CA GLY A 673 -3.29 -23.28 -1.11
C GLY A 673 -2.94 -23.35 0.38
N SER A 674 -2.71 -22.18 1.00
CA SER A 674 -2.45 -21.97 2.42
C SER A 674 -3.43 -20.91 2.97
N PRO A 675 -3.56 -20.73 4.29
CA PRO A 675 -4.24 -19.55 4.84
C PRO A 675 -3.65 -18.25 4.26
N ILE A 676 -4.51 -17.26 4.05
CA ILE A 676 -4.09 -15.95 3.56
C ILE A 676 -3.46 -15.18 4.73
N HIS A 677 -2.21 -14.79 4.55
CA HIS A 677 -1.43 -14.00 5.49
C HIS A 677 -1.39 -12.53 5.07
N GLY A 678 -0.64 -11.72 5.81
CA GLY A 678 -0.60 -10.28 5.72
C GLY A 678 -1.23 -9.64 6.94
N ARG A 679 -0.40 -9.03 7.79
CA ARG A 679 -0.80 -8.19 8.92
C ARG A 679 0.10 -6.98 9.08
N ILE A 680 -0.51 -5.88 9.46
CA ILE A 680 0.16 -4.63 9.82
C ILE A 680 0.63 -4.65 11.27
N HIS A 681 -0.24 -5.12 12.15
CA HIS A 681 -0.06 -5.04 13.59
C HIS A 681 0.66 -6.29 14.15
N PRO A 682 1.25 -6.22 15.36
CA PRO A 682 1.86 -7.38 16.00
C PRO A 682 0.94 -8.60 16.07
N GLU A 683 1.53 -9.78 16.11
CA GLU A 683 0.77 -11.03 16.23
C GLU A 683 -0.11 -11.02 17.49
N GLY A 684 -1.37 -11.44 17.33
CA GLY A 684 -2.39 -11.44 18.39
C GLY A 684 -3.17 -10.11 18.56
N PHE A 685 -2.75 -9.00 17.95
CA PHE A 685 -3.53 -7.76 17.97
C PHE A 685 -4.67 -7.79 16.93
N PRO A 686 -5.93 -7.40 17.28
CA PRO A 686 -7.09 -7.49 16.39
C PRO A 686 -7.21 -6.24 15.48
N GLY A 687 -6.27 -6.12 14.55
CA GLY A 687 -6.28 -5.04 13.55
C GLY A 687 -7.40 -5.19 12.52
N LEU A 688 -7.98 -4.06 12.10
CA LEU A 688 -9.00 -4.02 11.03
C LEU A 688 -8.53 -4.67 9.73
N ASP A 689 -7.24 -4.57 9.42
CA ASP A 689 -6.60 -5.11 8.22
C ASP A 689 -6.69 -6.64 8.08
N LEU A 690 -7.10 -7.34 9.13
CA LEU A 690 -7.35 -8.77 9.11
C LEU A 690 -8.71 -9.14 8.50
N LEU A 691 -9.65 -8.19 8.45
CA LEU A 691 -10.99 -8.37 7.92
C LEU A 691 -10.98 -8.17 6.40
N SER A 692 -11.74 -8.99 5.67
CA SER A 692 -11.74 -9.00 4.21
C SER A 692 -12.03 -7.62 3.59
N ASP A 693 -13.02 -6.90 4.12
CA ASP A 693 -13.46 -5.61 3.59
C ASP A 693 -12.45 -4.47 3.79
N TYR A 694 -11.47 -4.69 4.67
CA TYR A 694 -10.49 -3.70 5.11
C TYR A 694 -9.05 -4.15 4.88
N ARG A 695 -8.87 -5.35 4.33
CA ARG A 695 -7.57 -5.95 4.14
C ARG A 695 -6.73 -5.07 3.24
N PHE A 696 -5.56 -4.70 3.74
CA PHE A 696 -4.62 -3.83 3.02
C PHE A 696 -3.63 -4.61 2.16
N PHE A 697 -3.20 -5.78 2.60
CA PHE A 697 -2.37 -6.64 1.79
C PHE A 697 -2.63 -8.10 2.10
N SER A 698 -2.37 -8.95 1.12
CA SER A 698 -2.51 -10.40 1.22
C SER A 698 -1.22 -11.09 0.80
N ILE A 699 -0.89 -12.19 1.49
CA ILE A 699 0.25 -13.05 1.18
C ILE A 699 -0.25 -14.49 1.17
N ALA A 700 -0.21 -15.15 0.02
CA ALA A 700 -0.56 -16.57 -0.07
C ALA A 700 0.10 -17.24 -1.28
N ASN A 701 0.22 -18.56 -1.24
CA ASN A 701 0.47 -19.37 -2.43
C ASN A 701 -0.87 -19.75 -3.07
N TYR A 702 -1.19 -19.20 -4.23
CA TYR A 702 -2.41 -19.50 -4.97
C TYR A 702 -2.17 -20.64 -5.95
N VAL A 703 -2.99 -21.68 -5.89
CA VAL A 703 -2.85 -22.90 -6.69
C VAL A 703 -4.05 -23.08 -7.61
N ALA A 704 -3.87 -23.81 -8.71
CA ALA A 704 -4.96 -24.19 -9.60
C ALA A 704 -6.03 -24.96 -8.83
N ASP A 705 -7.29 -24.59 -9.05
CA ASP A 705 -8.41 -25.33 -8.53
C ASP A 705 -8.57 -26.61 -9.37
N ILE A 706 -8.02 -27.70 -8.85
CA ILE A 706 -8.25 -29.03 -9.39
C ILE A 706 -9.62 -29.41 -8.86
N GLY A 707 -10.68 -29.03 -9.59
CA GLY A 707 -12.04 -29.44 -9.27
C GLY A 707 -12.06 -30.93 -8.93
N MET A 708 -12.86 -31.32 -7.93
CA MET A 708 -13.02 -32.71 -7.51
C MET A 708 -13.71 -33.57 -8.58
N ASN A 709 -13.15 -33.63 -9.79
CA ASN A 709 -13.42 -34.73 -10.72
C ASN A 709 -12.46 -35.87 -10.38
N ARG A 710 -12.82 -36.60 -9.33
CA ARG A 710 -12.49 -38.02 -9.20
C ARG A 710 -13.51 -38.84 -9.96
#